data_AF-F6BA94-F1
#
_entry.id   AF-F6BA94-F1
#
_cell.length_a   1.000
_cell.length_b   1.000
_cell.length_c   1.000
_cell.angle_alpha   90.00
_cell.angle_beta   90.00
_cell.angle_gamma   90.00
#
_symmetry.space_group_name_H-M   'P 1'
#
loop_
_entity.id
_entity.type
_entity.pdbx_description
1 polymer ?
#
loop_
_entity_poly.entity_id
_entity_poly.type
_entity_poly.pdbx_seq_one_letter_code
_entity_poly.pdbx_strand_id
1 'polypeptide(L)'
;MKISVVGTGYVGLIQSVGLAEFGFEVVGIDIDETKVKQLNKGKSPLYEEGLEELLKKHVNKNLTFTTSYEPIKDSDVVFLCVGTPQDNEGNADLRFLFSAVEKMKDYLDEKYRVIVIKSTVPVGTNRKVKEFLKGYNVDVVSNPEFLREGIAVYDFFNPERIVLGFEDLSNKKPIEIMETVYKYFKEKNVPFIITNWETSELIKYASNAFLATKISFINELAKLSDKVGADIKTISYAMGLDKRIGDKFLNAGIGYGGSCFHPDEILFVDFGDGLECMTFKELFDKLSKDNKRCVKVLSVNKNLKLDLVNLKLITKRDYSDDLIVLKTSMGREIKITKDHPVVVLSGDKIQVKLAENIKEGDEVILPTGEFGNNDVITIDVLEEIKNTPLIEKTFLNNKNMVLNEFENIRTYLSNKYIHDVKKSGTVKAKDMLPIRSILNKYNYNSNRLFTVRSKSTTIPSKIKIDGDFARLIGYYLAEGWISEDGKKNGAIRKRIGFSFGAHEKEHINDVKNILNKLGIKYIEKIRNGSHSIIISSKLLAYIFEEVLKCGNNCYNKQIPPQIFNSPSDIKWEFLKGILRGDGCIVKLNNNKNLVIEYGTVSKKLANSLLLLLQSLGIVASLKRCYNNKSTTLTYIIRINGLNQVKKIGELFGDKWSNYKKITDRYKRNIKPIGYKKFDNYVSLKVKSVEREYYDGEVYSVETDNNLLISSYGLLIHNCFPKDVKALIKQFENNNIEPILIKATDKVNEEQIKWFFEKIKGYYGNLNGKTFAVLGLAFKPNTDDLRESRAIKLIDMLLDSGAIVKGFDYVEKARENTINMYKLNKSKVFYGYNLYVLDDLYEAVKDVDGIIIATEYDYNKEDWKKIGNLVKEKVIFDGRNVLDVKKVKKLGFKYYGVGRR
;
A
#
# COMPACT_ATOMS: atom_id res chain seq x y z
N MET A 1 25.35 -21.91 18.03
CA MET A 1 24.00 -22.28 17.57
C MET A 1 23.62 -21.33 16.46
N LYS A 2 23.17 -21.85 15.33
CA LYS A 2 22.70 -21.09 14.17
C LYS A 2 21.18 -21.08 14.14
N ILE A 3 20.58 -19.90 13.98
CA ILE A 3 19.12 -19.72 13.99
C ILE A 3 18.65 -19.08 12.70
N SER A 4 17.71 -19.72 12.00
CA SER A 4 16.99 -19.10 10.87
C SER A 4 15.67 -18.48 11.36
N VAL A 5 15.28 -17.32 10.84
CA VAL A 5 13.98 -16.67 11.15
C VAL A 5 13.22 -16.33 9.87
N VAL A 6 12.20 -17.13 9.54
CA VAL A 6 11.42 -17.04 8.30
C VAL A 6 10.27 -16.04 8.44
N GLY A 7 10.33 -14.94 7.70
CA GLY A 7 9.44 -13.78 7.78
C GLY A 7 10.05 -12.69 8.66
N THR A 8 10.22 -11.49 8.13
CA THR A 8 10.83 -10.33 8.82
C THR A 8 9.91 -9.11 8.87
N GLY A 9 8.59 -9.35 8.96
CA GLY A 9 7.62 -8.35 9.37
C GLY A 9 7.81 -7.90 10.83
N TYR A 10 6.83 -7.16 11.38
CA TYR A 10 6.92 -6.54 12.71
C TYR A 10 7.46 -7.48 13.81
N VAL A 11 6.90 -8.70 13.93
CA VAL A 11 7.39 -9.75 14.85
C VAL A 11 8.77 -10.28 14.46
N GLY A 12 8.92 -10.73 13.21
CA GLY A 12 10.10 -11.47 12.78
C GLY A 12 11.38 -10.64 12.69
N LEU A 13 11.27 -9.34 12.38
CA LEU A 13 12.41 -8.43 12.43
C LEU A 13 12.91 -8.23 13.86
N ILE A 14 12.00 -7.96 14.80
CA ILE A 14 12.36 -7.73 16.21
C ILE A 14 12.95 -9.03 16.79
N GLN A 15 12.36 -10.19 16.48
CA GLN A 15 12.94 -11.51 16.81
C GLN A 15 14.35 -11.67 16.22
N SER A 16 14.59 -11.29 14.95
CA SER A 16 15.90 -11.45 14.30
C SER A 16 16.98 -10.55 14.94
N VAL A 17 16.66 -9.27 15.16
CA VAL A 17 17.58 -8.31 15.81
C VAL A 17 17.85 -8.69 17.25
N GLY A 18 16.80 -9.10 17.97
CA GLY A 18 16.87 -9.47 19.37
C GLY A 18 17.65 -10.76 19.63
N LEU A 19 17.48 -11.80 18.80
CA LEU A 19 18.33 -12.99 18.87
C LEU A 19 19.79 -12.67 18.54
N ALA A 20 20.06 -11.72 17.65
CA ALA A 20 21.43 -11.30 17.38
C ALA A 20 22.02 -10.47 18.52
N GLU A 21 21.22 -9.66 19.22
CA GLU A 21 21.62 -9.01 20.47
C GLU A 21 22.00 -10.05 21.55
N PHE A 22 21.37 -11.22 21.56
CA PHE A 22 21.76 -12.35 22.43
C PHE A 22 23.01 -13.13 21.95
N GLY A 23 23.66 -12.68 20.88
CA GLY A 23 24.92 -13.24 20.39
C GLY A 23 24.79 -14.47 19.49
N PHE A 24 23.58 -14.87 19.09
CA PHE A 24 23.41 -15.97 18.12
C PHE A 24 23.88 -15.58 16.72
N GLU A 25 24.26 -16.57 15.92
CA GLU A 25 24.40 -16.41 14.48
C GLU A 25 23.00 -16.54 13.87
N VAL A 26 22.40 -15.40 13.51
CA VAL A 26 21.01 -15.30 13.06
C VAL A 26 20.96 -15.03 11.57
N VAL A 27 20.14 -15.80 10.87
CA VAL A 27 19.82 -15.65 9.46
C VAL A 27 18.33 -15.33 9.32
N GLY A 28 18.00 -14.06 9.14
CA GLY A 28 16.63 -13.63 8.84
C GLY A 28 16.29 -13.95 7.38
N ILE A 29 15.37 -14.88 7.16
CA ILE A 29 14.91 -15.32 5.84
C ILE A 29 13.60 -14.58 5.52
N ASP A 30 13.56 -13.74 4.50
CA ASP A 30 12.30 -13.19 3.98
C ASP A 30 12.21 -13.41 2.47
N ILE A 31 10.99 -13.52 1.94
CA ILE A 31 10.76 -13.50 0.50
C ILE A 31 10.89 -12.07 -0.07
N ASP A 32 10.79 -11.05 0.79
CA ASP A 32 11.04 -9.65 0.45
C ASP A 32 12.54 -9.30 0.46
N GLU A 33 13.15 -9.44 -0.72
CA GLU A 33 14.55 -9.07 -0.96
C GLU A 33 14.83 -7.56 -0.72
N THR A 34 13.83 -6.67 -0.90
CA THR A 34 13.96 -5.23 -0.62
C THR A 34 14.10 -5.00 0.88
N LYS A 35 13.25 -5.66 1.67
CA LYS A 35 13.31 -5.66 3.14
C LYS A 35 14.66 -6.21 3.61
N VAL A 36 15.06 -7.41 3.16
CA VAL A 36 16.37 -8.04 3.41
C VAL A 36 17.54 -7.07 3.12
N LYS A 37 17.54 -6.39 1.97
CA LYS A 37 18.60 -5.42 1.59
C LYS A 37 18.63 -4.16 2.45
N GLN A 38 17.48 -3.66 2.91
CA GLN A 38 17.43 -2.51 3.83
C GLN A 38 17.86 -2.90 5.25
N LEU A 39 17.54 -4.13 5.66
CA LEU A 39 17.90 -4.69 6.96
C LEU A 39 19.40 -4.97 7.04
N ASN A 40 20.00 -5.60 6.01
CA ASN A 40 21.46 -5.75 5.84
C ASN A 40 22.24 -4.41 5.81
N LYS A 41 21.56 -3.26 5.75
CA LYS A 41 22.11 -1.91 5.81
C LYS A 41 21.79 -1.14 7.09
N GLY A 42 21.19 -1.80 8.09
CA GLY A 42 20.97 -1.18 9.40
C GLY A 42 19.82 -0.18 9.46
N LYS A 43 18.78 -0.23 8.60
CA LYS A 43 17.64 0.70 8.68
C LYS A 43 16.32 -0.01 8.99
N SER A 44 15.44 0.55 9.82
CA SER A 44 14.16 -0.08 10.26
C SER A 44 12.96 0.27 9.36
N PRO A 45 12.12 -0.69 8.90
CA PRO A 45 10.93 -0.44 8.06
C PRO A 45 9.69 0.04 8.84
N LEU A 46 9.84 0.28 10.13
CA LEU A 46 8.75 0.53 11.07
C LEU A 46 9.20 1.64 12.03
N TYR A 47 8.30 2.58 12.38
CA TYR A 47 8.55 3.48 13.50
C TYR A 47 8.36 2.70 14.80
N GLU A 48 9.46 2.54 15.52
CA GLU A 48 9.50 1.81 16.78
C GLU A 48 10.70 2.32 17.59
N GLU A 49 10.49 2.62 18.87
CA GLU A 49 11.51 3.27 19.70
C GLU A 49 12.74 2.36 19.86
N GLY A 50 13.93 2.87 19.55
CA GLY A 50 15.20 2.12 19.62
C GLY A 50 15.47 1.06 18.54
N LEU A 51 14.49 0.68 17.69
CA LEU A 51 14.62 -0.46 16.77
C LEU A 51 15.75 -0.29 15.74
N GLU A 52 15.86 0.90 15.14
CA GLU A 52 16.88 1.14 14.12
C GLU A 52 18.30 1.17 14.70
N GLU A 53 18.47 1.63 15.95
CA GLU A 53 19.78 1.69 16.61
C GLU A 53 20.33 0.27 16.87
N LEU A 54 19.48 -0.62 17.38
CA LEU A 54 19.81 -2.03 17.61
C LEU A 54 20.10 -2.78 16.31
N LEU A 55 19.31 -2.54 15.25
CA LEU A 55 19.52 -3.19 13.95
C LEU A 55 20.90 -2.83 13.35
N LYS A 56 21.36 -1.57 13.49
CA LYS A 56 22.70 -1.14 13.05
C LYS A 56 23.82 -1.86 13.80
N LYS A 57 23.61 -2.21 15.07
CA LYS A 57 24.62 -2.78 15.95
C LYS A 57 25.06 -4.18 15.52
N HIS A 58 24.14 -5.01 15.04
CA HIS A 58 24.35 -6.46 14.82
C HIS A 58 24.56 -6.89 13.38
N VAL A 59 24.07 -6.11 12.41
CA VAL A 59 24.00 -6.57 11.03
C VAL A 59 25.37 -6.66 10.35
N ASN A 60 25.57 -7.70 9.56
CA ASN A 60 26.86 -8.13 8.98
C ASN A 60 27.94 -8.51 10.01
N LYS A 61 27.57 -8.73 11.28
CA LYS A 61 28.44 -9.34 12.30
C LYS A 61 27.94 -10.74 12.63
N ASN A 62 26.79 -10.80 13.30
CA ASN A 62 26.12 -12.04 13.69
C ASN A 62 24.63 -12.06 13.31
N LEU A 63 24.12 -10.95 12.76
CA LEU A 63 22.85 -10.92 12.03
C LEU A 63 23.12 -10.78 10.54
N THR A 64 22.57 -11.70 9.76
CA THR A 64 22.51 -11.59 8.30
C THR A 64 21.08 -11.82 7.85
N PHE A 65 20.71 -11.24 6.71
CA PHE A 65 19.41 -11.49 6.09
C PHE A 65 19.60 -12.08 4.70
N THR A 66 18.79 -13.08 4.34
CA THR A 66 18.84 -13.81 3.08
C THR A 66 17.43 -14.09 2.55
N THR A 67 17.36 -14.59 1.32
CA THR A 67 16.13 -15.14 0.71
C THR A 67 16.18 -16.66 0.55
N SER A 68 17.37 -17.27 0.68
CA SER A 68 17.56 -18.71 0.54
C SER A 68 17.14 -19.46 1.81
N TYR A 69 16.51 -20.61 1.64
CA TYR A 69 16.24 -21.57 2.72
C TYR A 69 17.46 -22.47 2.98
N GLU A 70 18.53 -22.38 2.17
CA GLU A 70 19.75 -23.17 2.35
C GLU A 70 20.40 -23.08 3.74
N PRO A 71 20.45 -21.92 4.43
CA PRO A 71 20.97 -21.85 5.79
C PRO A 71 20.19 -22.70 6.81
N ILE A 72 19.02 -23.23 6.46
CA ILE A 72 18.32 -24.24 7.27
C ILE A 72 19.12 -25.54 7.35
N LYS A 73 19.90 -25.90 6.32
CA LYS A 73 20.85 -27.04 6.39
C LYS A 73 21.79 -26.88 7.60
N ASP A 74 22.36 -25.69 7.76
CA ASP A 74 23.28 -25.39 8.85
C ASP A 74 22.59 -25.01 10.17
N SER A 75 21.32 -24.61 10.13
CA SER A 75 20.57 -24.16 11.31
C SER A 75 20.29 -25.28 12.29
N ASP A 76 20.23 -24.92 13.56
CA ASP A 76 19.79 -25.79 14.65
C ASP A 76 18.31 -25.53 14.98
N VAL A 77 17.87 -24.28 14.81
CA VAL A 77 16.50 -23.80 15.07
C VAL A 77 16.01 -22.93 13.90
N VAL A 78 14.73 -23.09 13.53
CA VAL A 78 14.08 -22.34 12.45
C VAL A 78 12.76 -21.74 12.96
N PHE A 79 12.70 -20.41 13.14
CA PHE A 79 11.46 -19.71 13.47
C PHE A 79 10.61 -19.44 12.23
N LEU A 80 9.29 -19.56 12.34
CA LEU A 80 8.30 -19.21 11.32
C LEU A 80 7.45 -18.03 11.84
N CYS A 81 7.72 -16.84 11.33
CA CYS A 81 7.19 -15.53 11.74
C CYS A 81 6.36 -14.86 10.63
N VAL A 82 5.74 -15.65 9.76
CA VAL A 82 4.94 -15.17 8.62
C VAL A 82 3.57 -14.63 9.05
N GLY A 83 2.98 -13.76 8.22
CA GLY A 83 1.67 -13.17 8.50
C GLY A 83 0.51 -14.16 8.36
N THR A 84 -0.48 -14.01 9.24
CA THR A 84 -1.75 -14.75 9.24
C THR A 84 -2.91 -13.73 9.24
N PRO A 85 -3.33 -13.24 8.06
CA PRO A 85 -4.48 -12.33 7.93
C PRO A 85 -5.81 -13.08 8.16
N GLN A 86 -6.93 -12.36 8.19
CA GLN A 86 -8.26 -12.98 8.15
C GLN A 86 -8.70 -13.31 6.73
N ASP A 87 -9.46 -14.39 6.58
CA ASP A 87 -10.24 -14.69 5.37
C ASP A 87 -11.61 -14.00 5.38
N ASN A 88 -12.38 -14.20 4.30
CA ASN A 88 -13.70 -13.59 4.11
C ASN A 88 -14.77 -14.07 5.11
N GLU A 89 -14.50 -15.15 5.85
CA GLU A 89 -15.41 -15.74 6.86
C GLU A 89 -14.94 -15.43 8.29
N GLY A 90 -13.84 -14.69 8.44
CA GLY A 90 -13.25 -14.29 9.72
C GLY A 90 -12.27 -15.30 10.33
N ASN A 91 -11.98 -16.44 9.67
CA ASN A 91 -10.94 -17.36 10.12
C ASN A 91 -9.54 -16.77 9.84
N ALA A 92 -8.49 -17.32 10.44
CA ALA A 92 -7.11 -16.95 10.09
C ALA A 92 -6.60 -17.76 8.89
N ASP A 93 -6.02 -17.07 7.91
CA ASP A 93 -5.42 -17.65 6.71
C ASP A 93 -4.03 -18.23 6.98
N LEU A 94 -3.93 -19.57 6.86
CA LEU A 94 -2.72 -20.34 7.14
C LEU A 94 -1.85 -20.63 5.90
N ARG A 95 -2.25 -20.19 4.70
CA ARG A 95 -1.55 -20.51 3.45
C ARG A 95 -0.07 -20.11 3.48
N PHE A 96 0.24 -18.96 4.06
CA PHE A 96 1.61 -18.45 4.19
C PHE A 96 2.50 -19.37 5.05
N LEU A 97 1.94 -19.95 6.12
CA LEU A 97 2.69 -20.85 7.02
C LEU A 97 3.02 -22.18 6.33
N PHE A 98 2.01 -22.87 5.78
CA PHE A 98 2.24 -24.17 5.14
C PHE A 98 3.15 -24.07 3.89
N SER A 99 3.12 -22.93 3.19
CA SER A 99 4.08 -22.64 2.11
C SER A 99 5.53 -22.54 2.58
N ALA A 100 5.77 -21.93 3.76
CA ALA A 100 7.10 -21.88 4.36
C ALA A 100 7.56 -23.28 4.84
N VAL A 101 6.65 -24.06 5.42
CA VAL A 101 6.94 -25.45 5.87
C VAL A 101 7.27 -26.37 4.69
N GLU A 102 6.55 -26.28 3.58
CA GLU A 102 6.81 -27.12 2.40
C GLU A 102 8.23 -26.89 1.85
N LYS A 103 8.59 -25.63 1.59
CA LYS A 103 9.92 -25.27 1.05
C LYS A 103 11.08 -25.66 1.95
N MET A 104 10.85 -25.68 3.25
CA MET A 104 11.87 -26.06 4.22
C MET A 104 12.29 -27.53 4.07
N LYS A 105 11.38 -28.42 3.64
CA LYS A 105 11.64 -29.87 3.48
C LYS A 105 12.84 -30.19 2.61
N ASP A 106 13.06 -29.43 1.53
CA ASP A 106 14.17 -29.61 0.59
C ASP A 106 15.56 -29.40 1.25
N TYR A 107 15.58 -28.81 2.44
CA TYR A 107 16.77 -28.49 3.23
C TYR A 107 16.82 -29.24 4.58
N LEU A 108 15.86 -30.15 4.82
CA LEU A 108 15.85 -31.07 5.95
C LEU A 108 16.54 -32.38 5.54
N ASP A 109 17.82 -32.48 5.86
CA ASP A 109 18.59 -33.74 5.84
C ASP A 109 18.45 -34.51 7.18
N GLU A 110 19.30 -35.50 7.41
CA GLU A 110 19.32 -36.30 8.64
C GLU A 110 19.72 -35.53 9.90
N LYS A 111 20.27 -34.30 9.81
CA LYS A 111 20.58 -33.47 10.98
C LYS A 111 19.29 -33.10 11.71
N TYR A 112 19.29 -33.33 13.02
CA TYR A 112 18.18 -32.94 13.88
C TYR A 112 17.99 -31.43 13.97
N ARG A 113 16.75 -30.94 13.84
CA ARG A 113 16.39 -29.50 13.90
C ARG A 113 15.10 -29.24 14.66
N VAL A 114 14.98 -28.04 15.23
CA VAL A 114 13.75 -27.55 15.91
C VAL A 114 13.05 -26.50 15.05
N ILE A 115 11.79 -26.74 14.71
CA ILE A 115 10.96 -25.85 13.88
C ILE A 115 9.97 -25.10 14.76
N VAL A 116 10.07 -23.78 14.84
CA VAL A 116 9.34 -22.96 15.81
C VAL A 116 8.27 -22.09 15.14
N ILE A 117 7.00 -22.39 15.32
CA ILE A 117 5.88 -21.59 14.80
C ILE A 117 5.62 -20.43 15.76
N LYS A 118 5.89 -19.21 15.29
CA LYS A 118 5.76 -17.95 16.05
C LYS A 118 4.65 -17.03 15.53
N SER A 119 4.21 -17.24 14.29
CA SER A 119 2.95 -16.71 13.74
C SER A 119 1.76 -16.99 14.67
N THR A 120 0.82 -16.04 14.79
CA THR A 120 -0.47 -16.27 15.46
C THR A 120 -1.32 -17.23 14.62
N VAL A 121 -1.52 -18.46 15.08
CA VAL A 121 -2.17 -19.54 14.30
C VAL A 121 -3.30 -20.21 15.11
N PRO A 122 -4.44 -20.57 14.47
CA PRO A 122 -5.51 -21.32 15.12
C PRO A 122 -5.05 -22.63 15.76
N VAL A 123 -5.79 -23.09 16.76
CA VAL A 123 -5.49 -24.35 17.47
C VAL A 123 -5.46 -25.55 16.52
N GLY A 124 -4.47 -26.42 16.69
CA GLY A 124 -4.21 -27.60 15.87
C GLY A 124 -3.34 -27.33 14.63
N THR A 125 -2.75 -26.14 14.48
CA THR A 125 -1.91 -25.82 13.32
C THR A 125 -0.53 -26.48 13.42
N ASN A 126 0.10 -26.45 14.59
CA ASN A 126 1.39 -27.10 14.86
C ASN A 126 1.30 -28.62 14.62
N ARG A 127 0.20 -29.26 15.02
CA ARG A 127 -0.07 -30.68 14.76
C ARG A 127 -0.08 -31.00 13.26
N LYS A 128 -0.82 -30.19 12.47
CA LYS A 128 -0.84 -30.30 11.01
C LYS A 128 0.55 -30.10 10.41
N VAL A 129 1.37 -29.19 10.97
CA VAL A 129 2.75 -28.99 10.52
C VAL A 129 3.66 -30.19 10.86
N LYS A 130 3.53 -30.81 12.03
CA LYS A 130 4.27 -32.05 12.34
C LYS A 130 3.86 -33.20 11.42
N GLU A 131 2.56 -33.42 11.22
CA GLU A 131 2.05 -34.43 10.28
C GLU A 131 2.61 -34.21 8.87
N PHE A 132 2.68 -32.95 8.44
CA PHE A 132 3.24 -32.56 7.15
C PHE A 132 4.76 -32.73 7.05
N LEU A 133 5.47 -32.77 8.18
CA LEU A 133 6.91 -33.03 8.32
C LEU A 133 7.22 -34.48 8.77
N LYS A 134 6.23 -35.39 8.70
CA LYS A 134 6.43 -36.80 9.05
C LYS A 134 7.48 -37.45 8.15
N GLY A 135 8.48 -38.08 8.77
CA GLY A 135 9.62 -38.72 8.10
C GLY A 135 10.92 -37.91 8.15
N TYR A 136 10.87 -36.63 8.55
CA TYR A 136 12.07 -35.81 8.77
C TYR A 136 12.51 -35.85 10.24
N ASN A 137 13.82 -35.68 10.49
CA ASN A 137 14.41 -35.68 11.84
C ASN A 137 14.17 -34.33 12.56
N VAL A 138 12.91 -33.97 12.80
CA VAL A 138 12.52 -32.65 13.32
C VAL A 138 11.46 -32.71 14.41
N ASP A 139 11.59 -31.78 15.36
CA ASP A 139 10.53 -31.46 16.31
C ASP A 139 9.93 -30.09 16.00
N VAL A 140 8.60 -29.98 16.15
CA VAL A 140 7.85 -28.73 15.95
C VAL A 140 7.53 -28.13 17.31
N VAL A 141 7.64 -26.81 17.43
CA VAL A 141 7.45 -26.05 18.67
C VAL A 141 6.54 -24.86 18.39
N SER A 142 5.55 -24.63 19.23
CA SER A 142 4.71 -23.42 19.22
C SER A 142 5.36 -22.37 20.12
N ASN A 143 5.66 -21.17 19.61
CA ASN A 143 6.20 -20.05 20.38
C ASN A 143 5.52 -18.73 20.00
N PRO A 144 4.25 -18.49 20.42
CA PRO A 144 3.51 -17.30 20.05
C PRO A 144 4.16 -16.00 20.55
N GLU A 145 3.88 -14.90 19.85
CA GLU A 145 4.39 -13.56 20.17
C GLU A 145 3.36 -12.64 20.86
N PHE A 146 3.83 -11.76 21.74
CA PHE A 146 3.06 -10.84 22.58
C PHE A 146 3.50 -9.36 22.53
N LEU A 147 4.44 -8.96 21.65
CA LEU A 147 4.84 -7.55 21.46
C LEU A 147 3.65 -6.61 21.18
N ARG A 148 3.79 -5.34 21.61
CA ARG A 148 2.81 -4.26 21.39
C ARG A 148 3.41 -3.15 20.51
N GLU A 149 2.69 -2.73 19.46
CA GLU A 149 3.17 -1.65 18.59
C GLU A 149 3.41 -0.34 19.36
N GLY A 150 4.58 0.27 19.17
CA GLY A 150 5.03 1.50 19.82
C GLY A 150 5.94 1.30 21.04
N ILE A 151 6.06 0.08 21.57
CA ILE A 151 7.05 -0.31 22.61
C ILE A 151 7.60 -1.74 22.42
N ALA A 152 7.52 -2.28 21.21
CA ALA A 152 7.82 -3.67 20.89
C ALA A 152 9.30 -4.05 21.05
N VAL A 153 10.22 -3.10 20.89
CA VAL A 153 11.63 -3.32 21.22
C VAL A 153 11.79 -3.57 22.71
N TYR A 154 11.17 -2.74 23.55
CA TYR A 154 11.18 -2.92 25.00
C TYR A 154 10.54 -4.25 25.40
N ASP A 155 9.39 -4.59 24.82
CA ASP A 155 8.66 -5.84 25.09
C ASP A 155 9.50 -7.08 24.72
N PHE A 156 10.29 -7.02 23.65
CA PHE A 156 11.17 -8.12 23.27
C PHE A 156 12.27 -8.36 24.32
N PHE A 157 12.91 -7.31 24.84
CA PHE A 157 13.99 -7.47 25.83
C PHE A 157 13.51 -7.68 27.26
N ASN A 158 12.23 -7.43 27.54
CA ASN A 158 11.61 -7.54 28.85
C ASN A 158 10.27 -8.31 28.80
N PRO A 159 10.25 -9.55 28.24
CA PRO A 159 9.01 -10.31 28.09
C PRO A 159 8.51 -10.81 29.45
N GLU A 160 7.20 -10.72 29.69
CA GLU A 160 6.60 -11.21 30.94
C GLU A 160 6.65 -12.74 31.09
N ARG A 161 6.73 -13.46 29.96
CA ARG A 161 6.91 -14.91 29.87
C ARG A 161 7.30 -15.33 28.45
N ILE A 162 7.96 -16.48 28.32
CA ILE A 162 8.14 -17.19 27.05
C ILE A 162 7.22 -18.43 27.08
N VAL A 163 6.40 -18.63 26.05
CA VAL A 163 5.52 -19.80 25.92
C VAL A 163 6.12 -20.74 24.88
N LEU A 164 6.22 -22.04 25.21
CA LEU A 164 6.77 -23.09 24.35
C LEU A 164 5.86 -24.32 24.39
N GLY A 165 5.13 -24.58 23.30
CA GLY A 165 4.33 -25.79 23.11
C GLY A 165 5.09 -26.86 22.34
N PHE A 166 5.07 -28.12 22.79
CA PHE A 166 5.76 -29.25 22.17
C PHE A 166 4.78 -30.40 21.83
N GLU A 167 5.26 -31.40 21.09
CA GLU A 167 4.53 -32.65 20.82
C GLU A 167 4.47 -33.55 22.07
N ASP A 168 5.65 -33.85 22.62
CA ASP A 168 5.87 -34.71 23.76
C ASP A 168 6.83 -34.02 24.74
N LEU A 169 6.45 -33.96 26.01
CA LEU A 169 7.23 -33.37 27.10
C LEU A 169 8.25 -34.34 27.70
N SER A 170 8.23 -35.63 27.32
CA SER A 170 9.26 -36.60 27.68
C SER A 170 10.55 -36.37 26.89
N ASN A 171 10.42 -36.01 25.60
CA ASN A 171 11.53 -35.62 24.74
C ASN A 171 12.16 -34.28 25.19
N LYS A 172 13.29 -34.34 25.91
CA LYS A 172 13.99 -33.15 26.44
C LYS A 172 14.79 -32.38 25.40
N LYS A 173 15.16 -33.01 24.28
CA LYS A 173 16.04 -32.42 23.27
C LYS A 173 15.54 -31.10 22.66
N PRO A 174 14.28 -30.96 22.17
CA PRO A 174 13.79 -29.68 21.66
C PRO A 174 13.61 -28.64 22.78
N ILE A 175 13.33 -29.09 24.00
CA ILE A 175 13.17 -28.21 25.18
C ILE A 175 14.52 -27.56 25.52
N GLU A 176 15.58 -28.34 25.70
CA GLU A 176 16.93 -27.87 26.02
C GLU A 176 17.49 -26.89 24.97
N ILE A 177 17.19 -27.15 23.68
CA ILE A 177 17.55 -26.25 22.59
C ILE A 177 16.82 -24.91 22.70
N MET A 178 15.50 -24.92 22.93
CA MET A 178 14.73 -23.67 23.07
C MET A 178 15.04 -22.90 24.36
N GLU A 179 15.37 -23.58 25.45
CA GLU A 179 15.93 -22.96 26.64
C GLU A 179 17.30 -22.32 26.38
N THR A 180 18.11 -22.92 25.51
CA THR A 180 19.41 -22.35 25.09
C THR A 180 19.21 -21.11 24.23
N VAL A 181 18.30 -21.13 23.24
CA VAL A 181 17.93 -19.95 22.42
C VAL A 181 17.50 -18.77 23.30
N TYR A 182 16.74 -19.06 24.35
CA TYR A 182 16.20 -18.04 25.24
C TYR A 182 16.96 -17.94 26.59
N LYS A 183 18.23 -18.39 26.62
CA LYS A 183 19.04 -18.41 27.85
C LYS A 183 19.14 -17.05 28.54
N TYR A 184 19.25 -15.96 27.79
CA TYR A 184 19.23 -14.59 28.33
C TYR A 184 17.99 -14.31 29.20
N PHE A 185 16.82 -14.79 28.77
CA PHE A 185 15.58 -14.68 29.55
C PHE A 185 15.58 -15.60 30.77
N LYS A 186 16.13 -16.82 30.64
CA LYS A 186 16.28 -17.77 31.76
C LYS A 186 17.21 -17.22 32.85
N GLU A 187 18.34 -16.61 32.48
CA GLU A 187 19.27 -15.91 33.39
C GLU A 187 18.64 -14.67 34.05
N LYS A 188 17.72 -13.99 33.36
CA LYS A 188 16.89 -12.92 33.92
C LYS A 188 15.68 -13.41 34.71
N ASN A 189 15.53 -14.72 34.95
CA ASN A 189 14.41 -15.35 35.65
C ASN A 189 13.03 -15.05 35.03
N VAL A 190 12.97 -14.84 33.71
CA VAL A 190 11.69 -14.78 32.96
C VAL A 190 11.02 -16.15 33.03
N PRO A 191 9.70 -16.25 33.33
CA PRO A 191 8.98 -17.51 33.32
C PRO A 191 8.94 -18.18 31.94
N PHE A 192 9.21 -19.49 31.89
CA PHE A 192 9.01 -20.35 30.73
C PHE A 192 7.79 -21.24 30.94
N ILE A 193 6.81 -21.13 30.04
CA ILE A 193 5.60 -21.96 30.04
C ILE A 193 5.80 -23.08 29.01
N ILE A 194 6.32 -24.21 29.48
CA ILE A 194 6.53 -25.43 28.69
C ILE A 194 5.24 -26.26 28.74
N THR A 195 4.61 -26.52 27.60
CA THR A 195 3.29 -27.18 27.49
C THR A 195 3.14 -27.91 26.15
N ASN A 196 1.94 -28.37 25.78
CA ASN A 196 1.68 -28.94 24.45
C ASN A 196 1.32 -27.86 23.41
N TRP A 197 1.29 -28.24 22.13
CA TRP A 197 0.98 -27.31 21.04
C TRP A 197 -0.36 -26.58 21.19
N GLU A 198 -1.45 -27.32 21.37
CA GLU A 198 -2.80 -26.76 21.35
C GLU A 198 -3.00 -25.76 22.50
N THR A 199 -2.42 -26.03 23.67
CA THR A 199 -2.40 -25.08 24.80
C THR A 199 -1.61 -23.82 24.44
N SER A 200 -0.42 -23.96 23.84
CA SER A 200 0.41 -22.81 23.44
C SER A 200 -0.27 -21.94 22.38
N GLU A 201 -0.86 -22.54 21.34
CA GLU A 201 -1.62 -21.82 20.31
C GLU A 201 -2.82 -21.07 20.90
N LEU A 202 -3.60 -21.74 21.75
CA LEU A 202 -4.77 -21.15 22.38
C LEU A 202 -4.40 -20.02 23.36
N ILE A 203 -3.26 -20.11 24.07
CA ILE A 203 -2.79 -19.05 24.98
C ILE A 203 -2.70 -17.69 24.27
N LYS A 204 -2.33 -17.63 22.98
CA LYS A 204 -2.26 -16.35 22.25
C LYS A 204 -3.64 -15.71 22.06
N TYR A 205 -4.58 -16.44 21.48
CA TYR A 205 -5.95 -15.95 21.28
C TYR A 205 -6.65 -15.68 22.61
N ALA A 206 -6.51 -16.59 23.58
CA ALA A 206 -7.04 -16.43 24.93
C ALA A 206 -6.46 -15.18 25.62
N SER A 207 -5.16 -14.89 25.47
CA SER A 207 -4.57 -13.65 26.00
C SER A 207 -5.21 -12.41 25.37
N ASN A 208 -5.23 -12.31 24.03
CA ASN A 208 -5.76 -11.13 23.35
C ASN A 208 -7.26 -10.93 23.61
N ALA A 209 -8.06 -12.01 23.60
CA ALA A 209 -9.48 -11.96 23.91
C ALA A 209 -9.76 -11.67 25.39
N PHE A 210 -8.96 -12.21 26.32
CA PHE A 210 -9.10 -11.91 27.75
C PHE A 210 -8.73 -10.46 28.06
N LEU A 211 -7.74 -9.86 27.39
CA LEU A 211 -7.44 -8.43 27.51
C LEU A 211 -8.62 -7.56 27.03
N ALA A 212 -9.25 -7.91 25.90
CA ALA A 212 -10.49 -7.26 25.46
C ALA A 212 -11.64 -7.48 26.48
N THR A 213 -11.75 -8.69 27.04
CA THR A 213 -12.75 -9.04 28.07
C THR A 213 -12.53 -8.23 29.35
N LYS A 214 -11.28 -8.05 29.83
CA LYS A 214 -10.98 -7.20 31.01
C LYS A 214 -11.43 -5.76 30.77
N ILE A 215 -11.17 -5.20 29.58
CA ILE A 215 -11.63 -3.86 29.19
C ILE A 215 -13.17 -3.79 29.17
N SER A 216 -13.85 -4.70 28.46
CA SER A 216 -15.33 -4.69 28.37
C SER A 216 -16.00 -4.94 29.72
N PHE A 217 -15.45 -5.84 30.55
CA PHE A 217 -15.96 -6.13 31.89
C PHE A 217 -15.83 -4.92 32.83
N ILE A 218 -14.66 -4.25 32.85
CA ILE A 218 -14.50 -3.07 33.71
C ILE A 218 -15.31 -1.88 33.19
N ASN A 219 -15.52 -1.79 31.87
CA ASN A 219 -16.43 -0.84 31.23
C ASN A 219 -17.88 -1.06 31.66
N GLU A 220 -18.34 -2.30 31.77
CA GLU A 220 -19.69 -2.64 32.25
C GLU A 220 -19.85 -2.35 33.76
N LEU A 221 -18.86 -2.74 34.58
CA LEU A 221 -18.82 -2.37 36.00
C LEU A 221 -18.77 -0.85 36.22
N ALA A 222 -18.15 -0.09 35.31
CA ALA A 222 -18.22 1.37 35.35
C ALA A 222 -19.65 1.89 35.16
N LYS A 223 -20.45 1.31 34.24
CA LYS A 223 -21.87 1.70 34.07
C LYS A 223 -22.66 1.52 35.37
N LEU A 224 -22.45 0.40 36.06
CA LEU A 224 -23.08 0.11 37.35
C LEU A 224 -22.56 1.04 38.46
N SER A 225 -21.24 1.23 38.55
CA SER A 225 -20.59 2.10 39.54
C SER A 225 -21.13 3.53 39.48
N ASP A 226 -21.30 4.05 38.26
CA ASP A 226 -21.92 5.35 38.03
C ASP A 226 -23.37 5.44 38.50
N LYS A 227 -24.13 4.34 38.44
CA LYS A 227 -25.53 4.31 38.87
C LYS A 227 -25.67 4.24 40.39
N VAL A 228 -24.82 3.45 41.06
CA VAL A 228 -24.88 3.21 42.52
C VAL A 228 -24.00 4.16 43.35
N GLY A 229 -23.13 4.94 42.71
CA GLY A 229 -22.25 5.91 43.39
C GLY A 229 -20.91 5.35 43.86
N ALA A 230 -20.45 4.23 43.29
CA ALA A 230 -19.12 3.68 43.55
C ALA A 230 -18.04 4.35 42.66
N ASP A 231 -16.76 4.27 43.06
CA ASP A 231 -15.61 4.73 42.26
C ASP A 231 -14.94 3.53 41.57
N ILE A 232 -15.07 3.43 40.24
CA ILE A 232 -14.44 2.36 39.46
C ILE A 232 -12.92 2.36 39.59
N LYS A 233 -12.24 3.49 39.82
CA LYS A 233 -10.79 3.46 40.08
C LYS A 233 -10.48 2.77 41.40
N THR A 234 -11.28 3.03 42.44
CA THR A 234 -11.11 2.36 43.73
C THR A 234 -11.46 0.88 43.62
N ILE A 235 -12.47 0.51 42.82
CA ILE A 235 -12.79 -0.89 42.50
C ILE A 235 -11.65 -1.54 41.71
N SER A 236 -11.23 -0.99 40.57
CA SER A 236 -10.10 -1.49 39.76
C SER A 236 -8.81 -1.59 40.56
N TYR A 237 -8.53 -0.64 41.46
CA TYR A 237 -7.37 -0.69 42.36
C TYR A 237 -7.52 -1.79 43.41
N ALA A 238 -8.63 -1.85 44.15
CA ALA A 238 -8.86 -2.86 45.17
C ALA A 238 -8.91 -4.28 44.59
N MET A 239 -9.50 -4.44 43.41
CA MET A 239 -9.46 -5.68 42.62
C MET A 239 -8.03 -5.95 42.10
N GLY A 240 -7.32 -4.94 41.61
CA GLY A 240 -5.95 -5.08 41.10
C GLY A 240 -4.91 -5.40 42.17
N LEU A 241 -5.14 -4.99 43.42
CA LEU A 241 -4.38 -5.43 44.60
C LEU A 241 -4.52 -6.93 44.86
N ASP A 242 -5.64 -7.54 44.45
CA ASP A 242 -5.74 -8.99 44.38
C ASP A 242 -4.86 -9.49 43.23
N LYS A 243 -3.75 -10.14 43.60
CA LYS A 243 -2.76 -10.72 42.68
C LYS A 243 -3.38 -11.71 41.68
N ARG A 244 -4.58 -12.23 41.93
CA ARG A 244 -5.32 -13.12 41.03
C ARG A 244 -5.95 -12.36 39.84
N ILE A 245 -6.17 -11.05 39.96
CA ILE A 245 -6.82 -10.21 38.95
C ILE A 245 -5.77 -9.33 38.25
N GLY A 246 -4.87 -8.71 39.03
CA GLY A 246 -3.83 -7.80 38.56
C GLY A 246 -4.36 -6.45 38.04
N ASP A 247 -3.52 -5.43 38.17
CA ASP A 247 -3.83 -4.01 37.94
C ASP A 247 -3.94 -3.59 36.46
N LYS A 248 -3.23 -4.28 35.55
CA LYS A 248 -3.22 -3.95 34.11
C LYS A 248 -4.55 -4.25 33.41
N PHE A 249 -4.89 -3.43 32.41
CA PHE A 249 -6.10 -3.55 31.57
C PHE A 249 -7.44 -3.46 32.33
N LEU A 250 -7.44 -2.84 33.52
CA LEU A 250 -8.64 -2.48 34.30
C LEU A 250 -8.97 -0.97 34.26
N ASN A 251 -8.51 -0.27 33.23
CA ASN A 251 -8.85 1.13 33.02
C ASN A 251 -10.12 1.22 32.18
N ALA A 252 -11.24 1.53 32.83
CA ALA A 252 -12.51 1.75 32.13
C ALA A 252 -12.45 3.04 31.30
N GLY A 253 -13.03 2.98 30.10
CA GLY A 253 -13.01 4.03 29.09
C GLY A 253 -14.04 3.81 27.97
N ILE A 254 -13.66 4.05 26.71
CA ILE A 254 -14.60 4.21 25.58
C ILE A 254 -14.47 3.25 24.34
N GLY A 255 -13.47 2.34 24.22
CA GLY A 255 -13.38 1.23 23.18
C GLY A 255 -12.16 1.19 22.17
N TYR A 256 -12.21 0.49 20.98
CA TYR A 256 -11.11 0.22 19.94
C TYR A 256 -11.45 0.31 18.38
N GLY A 257 -10.53 0.09 17.37
CA GLY A 257 -10.79 0.35 15.88
C GLY A 257 -9.91 -0.10 14.63
N GLY A 258 -10.25 0.40 13.37
CA GLY A 258 -9.82 0.08 11.93
C GLY A 258 -10.22 1.14 10.80
N SER A 259 -9.96 1.01 9.45
CA SER A 259 -10.34 1.99 8.32
C SER A 259 -10.27 1.54 6.78
N CYS A 260 -10.74 2.34 5.76
CA CYS A 260 -10.85 1.98 4.29
C CYS A 260 -10.76 3.10 3.14
N PHE A 261 -10.79 2.73 1.85
CA PHE A 261 -10.71 3.53 0.58
C PHE A 261 -11.94 3.39 -0.36
N HIS A 262 -12.17 4.32 -1.32
CA HIS A 262 -13.18 4.19 -2.38
C HIS A 262 -12.73 3.28 -3.57
N PRO A 263 -13.64 2.50 -4.21
CA PRO A 263 -13.33 1.49 -5.23
C PRO A 263 -12.56 2.00 -6.45
N ASP A 264 -12.88 3.21 -6.92
CA ASP A 264 -12.27 3.81 -8.12
C ASP A 264 -10.94 4.52 -7.85
N GLU A 265 -10.47 4.54 -6.60
CA GLU A 265 -9.10 4.97 -6.33
C GLU A 265 -8.11 3.98 -6.91
N ILE A 266 -6.96 4.51 -7.32
CA ILE A 266 -5.96 3.76 -8.08
C ILE A 266 -4.84 3.28 -7.15
N LEU A 267 -4.38 2.07 -7.43
CA LEU A 267 -3.17 1.48 -6.88
C LEU A 267 -2.27 1.07 -8.05
N PHE A 268 -0.97 1.26 -7.86
CA PHE A 268 0.02 0.78 -8.82
C PHE A 268 0.55 -0.58 -8.35
N VAL A 269 0.39 -1.60 -9.18
CA VAL A 269 0.61 -3.02 -8.85
C VAL A 269 1.54 -3.68 -9.84
N ASP A 270 2.43 -4.54 -9.37
CA ASP A 270 3.32 -5.36 -10.20
C ASP A 270 3.01 -6.84 -9.99
N PHE A 271 2.74 -7.53 -11.09
CA PHE A 271 2.45 -8.97 -11.17
C PHE A 271 3.63 -9.80 -11.73
N GLY A 272 4.77 -9.16 -11.99
CA GLY A 272 5.97 -9.72 -12.63
C GLY A 272 6.34 -9.06 -13.97
N ASP A 273 5.38 -8.42 -14.64
CA ASP A 273 5.54 -7.81 -15.97
C ASP A 273 5.91 -6.30 -15.88
N GLY A 274 6.00 -5.75 -14.67
CA GLY A 274 6.16 -4.33 -14.38
C GLY A 274 4.89 -3.68 -13.86
N LEU A 275 4.96 -2.35 -13.70
CA LEU A 275 3.96 -1.60 -12.96
C LEU A 275 2.67 -1.33 -13.75
N GLU A 276 1.59 -2.04 -13.40
CA GLU A 276 0.22 -1.84 -13.90
C GLU A 276 -0.55 -0.81 -13.06
N CYS A 277 -1.45 -0.07 -13.72
CA CYS A 277 -2.34 0.92 -13.11
C CYS A 277 -3.75 0.34 -12.98
N MET A 278 -4.19 0.05 -11.75
CA MET A 278 -5.49 -0.59 -11.46
C MET A 278 -6.30 0.18 -10.43
N THR A 279 -7.62 0.02 -10.43
CA THR A 279 -8.45 0.45 -9.30
C THR A 279 -8.42 -0.58 -8.16
N PHE A 280 -8.76 -0.17 -6.93
CA PHE A 280 -8.89 -1.12 -5.81
C PHE A 280 -9.90 -2.23 -6.11
N LYS A 281 -11.02 -1.88 -6.77
CA LYS A 281 -12.01 -2.87 -7.22
C LYS A 281 -11.47 -3.83 -8.26
N GLU A 282 -10.81 -3.35 -9.32
CA GLU A 282 -10.19 -4.20 -10.35
C GLU A 282 -9.18 -5.16 -9.74
N LEU A 283 -8.38 -4.70 -8.77
CA LEU A 283 -7.40 -5.51 -8.06
C LEU A 283 -8.07 -6.59 -7.20
N PHE A 284 -9.10 -6.24 -6.42
CA PHE A 284 -9.86 -7.20 -5.61
C PHE A 284 -10.53 -8.27 -6.49
N ASP A 285 -11.18 -7.85 -7.59
CA ASP A 285 -11.84 -8.76 -8.54
C ASP A 285 -10.85 -9.69 -9.25
N LYS A 286 -9.62 -9.22 -9.51
CA LYS A 286 -8.54 -10.02 -10.12
C LYS A 286 -7.98 -11.03 -9.12
N LEU A 287 -7.67 -10.61 -7.89
CA LEU A 287 -7.11 -11.48 -6.85
C LEU A 287 -8.10 -12.52 -6.31
N SER A 288 -9.38 -12.17 -6.23
CA SER A 288 -10.45 -13.11 -5.89
C SER A 288 -10.58 -14.28 -6.89
N LYS A 289 -10.06 -14.11 -8.12
CA LYS A 289 -10.11 -15.12 -9.20
C LYS A 289 -8.77 -15.83 -9.42
N ASP A 290 -7.63 -15.19 -9.14
CA ASP A 290 -6.28 -15.76 -9.29
C ASP A 290 -5.47 -15.62 -7.98
N ASN A 291 -5.72 -16.55 -7.05
CA ASN A 291 -5.10 -16.63 -5.73
C ASN A 291 -3.59 -17.01 -5.74
N LYS A 292 -2.93 -17.12 -6.90
CA LYS A 292 -1.59 -17.75 -7.04
C LYS A 292 -0.41 -16.80 -7.29
N ARG A 293 -0.63 -15.49 -7.38
CA ARG A 293 0.45 -14.52 -7.68
C ARG A 293 0.91 -13.77 -6.43
N CYS A 294 2.21 -13.74 -6.21
CA CYS A 294 2.83 -12.74 -5.34
C CYS A 294 2.66 -11.37 -6.00
N VAL A 295 1.89 -10.47 -5.38
CA VAL A 295 1.66 -9.12 -5.91
C VAL A 295 2.47 -8.12 -5.11
N LYS A 296 3.17 -7.25 -5.82
CA LYS A 296 3.80 -6.08 -5.22
C LYS A 296 2.98 -4.84 -5.53
N VAL A 297 3.03 -3.88 -4.63
CA VAL A 297 2.43 -2.55 -4.79
C VAL A 297 3.52 -1.50 -4.73
N LEU A 298 3.33 -0.42 -5.48
CA LEU A 298 4.20 0.73 -5.39
C LEU A 298 4.07 1.36 -4.00
N SER A 299 5.20 1.62 -3.37
CA SER A 299 5.32 2.24 -2.07
C SER A 299 6.64 3.03 -2.04
N VAL A 300 7.18 3.26 -0.85
CA VAL A 300 8.49 3.88 -0.66
C VAL A 300 9.32 3.14 0.38
N ASN A 301 10.63 3.25 0.26
CA ASN A 301 11.54 2.90 1.35
C ASN A 301 11.73 4.06 2.34
N LYS A 302 12.53 3.82 3.38
CA LYS A 302 12.81 4.72 4.52
C LYS A 302 13.32 6.11 4.13
N ASN A 303 13.87 6.26 2.93
CA ASN A 303 14.36 7.55 2.43
C ASN A 303 13.33 8.25 1.52
N LEU A 304 12.06 7.81 1.52
CA LEU A 304 10.97 8.21 0.61
C LEU A 304 11.22 7.97 -0.88
N LYS A 305 12.24 7.18 -1.25
CA LYS A 305 12.46 6.78 -2.64
C LYS A 305 11.43 5.70 -3.02
N LEU A 306 10.87 5.83 -4.23
CA LEU A 306 9.98 4.86 -4.87
C LEU A 306 10.53 3.43 -4.78
N ASP A 307 9.68 2.49 -4.36
CA ASP A 307 10.03 1.08 -4.14
C ASP A 307 8.81 0.16 -4.37
N LEU A 308 9.04 -1.15 -4.47
CA LEU A 308 7.97 -2.15 -4.51
C LEU A 308 7.95 -2.94 -3.19
N VAL A 309 6.78 -3.05 -2.57
CA VAL A 309 6.57 -3.86 -1.34
C VAL A 309 5.47 -4.88 -1.58
N ASN A 310 5.46 -5.99 -0.84
CA ASN A 310 4.42 -7.00 -1.02
C ASN A 310 3.06 -6.50 -0.52
N LEU A 311 2.02 -6.82 -1.27
CA LEU A 311 0.63 -6.76 -0.83
C LEU A 311 0.33 -8.02 -0.01
N LYS A 312 0.04 -7.88 1.28
CA LYS A 312 -0.31 -9.01 2.16
C LYS A 312 -1.78 -9.38 2.07
N LEU A 313 -2.65 -8.37 2.00
CA LEU A 313 -4.10 -8.52 2.10
C LEU A 313 -4.81 -7.40 1.35
N ILE A 314 -5.97 -7.72 0.78
CA ILE A 314 -6.97 -6.75 0.33
C ILE A 314 -8.34 -7.19 0.87
N THR A 315 -9.11 -6.28 1.43
CA THR A 315 -10.45 -6.53 1.99
C THR A 315 -11.47 -5.55 1.45
N LYS A 316 -12.75 -5.89 1.61
CA LYS A 316 -13.91 -5.08 1.21
C LYS A 316 -14.94 -5.08 2.35
N ARG A 317 -15.64 -3.96 2.54
CA ARG A 317 -16.83 -3.85 3.41
C ARG A 317 -17.81 -2.82 2.85
N ASP A 318 -19.04 -2.83 3.33
CA ASP A 318 -20.00 -1.77 3.04
C ASP A 318 -19.73 -0.50 3.88
N TYR A 319 -20.13 0.65 3.35
CA TYR A 319 -19.99 1.98 3.94
C TYR A 319 -21.14 2.87 3.48
N SER A 320 -21.70 3.65 4.40
CA SER A 320 -22.85 4.52 4.16
C SER A 320 -22.67 5.81 4.97
N ASP A 321 -21.78 6.68 4.49
CA ASP A 321 -21.36 7.92 5.15
C ASP A 321 -20.56 8.81 4.17
N ASP A 322 -20.14 10.01 4.58
CA ASP A 322 -19.25 10.87 3.81
C ASP A 322 -17.88 10.22 3.57
N LEU A 323 -17.46 10.18 2.30
CA LEU A 323 -16.06 10.06 1.94
C LEU A 323 -15.37 11.42 1.94
N ILE A 324 -14.04 11.35 1.98
CA ILE A 324 -13.17 12.51 2.07
C ILE A 324 -12.35 12.61 0.79
N VAL A 325 -12.65 13.66 0.02
CA VAL A 325 -11.95 14.00 -1.20
C VAL A 325 -10.87 15.03 -0.88
N LEU A 326 -9.63 14.60 -0.80
CA LEU A 326 -8.48 15.50 -0.70
C LEU A 326 -8.19 16.07 -2.08
N LYS A 327 -7.89 17.36 -2.23
CA LYS A 327 -7.37 17.93 -3.49
C LYS A 327 -6.16 18.82 -3.23
N THR A 328 -5.11 18.73 -4.05
CA THR A 328 -3.84 19.45 -3.82
C THR A 328 -3.65 20.68 -4.70
N SER A 329 -2.65 21.50 -4.36
CA SER A 329 -2.13 22.66 -5.09
C SER A 329 -1.72 22.33 -6.52
N MET A 330 -1.22 21.10 -6.73
CA MET A 330 -0.88 20.53 -8.02
C MET A 330 -2.01 19.66 -8.58
N GLY A 331 -3.24 19.82 -8.06
CA GLY A 331 -4.47 19.19 -8.53
C GLY A 331 -4.52 17.67 -8.43
N ARG A 332 -3.71 17.05 -7.58
CA ARG A 332 -3.88 15.63 -7.20
C ARG A 332 -5.14 15.49 -6.36
N GLU A 333 -5.81 14.34 -6.39
CA GLU A 333 -6.92 14.06 -5.48
C GLU A 333 -6.96 12.60 -5.02
N ILE A 334 -7.63 12.31 -3.91
CA ILE A 334 -7.89 10.93 -3.44
C ILE A 334 -9.18 10.91 -2.61
N LYS A 335 -9.99 9.84 -2.75
CA LYS A 335 -11.23 9.58 -2.00
C LYS A 335 -11.09 8.43 -1.00
N ILE A 336 -11.33 8.69 0.27
CA ILE A 336 -10.98 7.78 1.39
C ILE A 336 -12.02 7.88 2.51
N THR A 337 -12.21 6.81 3.30
CA THR A 337 -13.13 6.86 4.45
C THR A 337 -12.62 7.82 5.49
N LYS A 338 -13.53 8.24 6.36
CA LYS A 338 -13.27 9.25 7.37
C LYS A 338 -11.99 8.97 8.18
N ASP A 339 -12.01 7.82 8.81
CA ASP A 339 -10.99 7.25 9.67
C ASP A 339 -9.65 6.88 8.99
N HIS A 340 -9.52 6.98 7.66
CA HIS A 340 -8.39 6.40 6.93
C HIS A 340 -7.04 7.13 7.12
N PRO A 341 -5.90 6.47 7.39
CA PRO A 341 -4.61 7.14 7.58
C PRO A 341 -3.92 7.63 6.27
N VAL A 342 -3.39 8.86 6.23
CA VAL A 342 -2.83 9.59 5.07
C VAL A 342 -1.46 10.17 5.42
N VAL A 343 -0.43 10.00 4.59
CA VAL A 343 0.93 10.47 4.94
C VAL A 343 1.17 11.92 4.56
N VAL A 344 1.57 12.75 5.53
CA VAL A 344 1.89 14.17 5.27
C VAL A 344 3.07 14.67 6.10
N LEU A 345 3.76 15.65 5.55
CA LEU A 345 4.93 16.30 6.11
C LEU A 345 4.54 17.40 7.11
N SER A 346 5.08 17.36 8.34
CA SER A 346 5.16 18.54 9.22
C SER A 346 6.63 18.91 9.41
N GLY A 347 7.00 20.13 9.03
CA GLY A 347 8.41 20.54 8.91
C GLY A 347 9.16 19.65 7.91
N ASP A 348 10.19 18.95 8.39
CA ASP A 348 10.96 17.94 7.66
C ASP A 348 10.62 16.49 8.09
N LYS A 349 9.63 16.30 8.98
CA LYS A 349 9.27 14.98 9.52
C LYS A 349 8.06 14.38 8.80
N ILE A 350 8.23 13.12 8.38
CA ILE A 350 7.11 12.26 8.01
C ILE A 350 6.34 11.93 9.27
N GLN A 351 5.03 11.93 9.12
CA GLN A 351 4.06 11.70 10.15
C GLN A 351 2.77 11.25 9.40
N VAL A 352 1.87 10.45 9.99
CA VAL A 352 0.64 9.98 9.31
C VAL A 352 -0.57 10.73 9.83
N LYS A 353 -1.35 11.46 9.01
CA LYS A 353 -2.69 12.04 9.27
C LYS A 353 -3.82 11.01 9.18
N LEU A 354 -5.08 11.31 9.55
CA LEU A 354 -6.19 10.61 8.89
C LEU A 354 -6.59 11.30 7.58
N ALA A 355 -7.70 10.88 7.00
CA ALA A 355 -8.18 11.23 5.67
C ALA A 355 -9.26 12.29 5.74
N GLU A 356 -10.28 12.03 6.56
CA GLU A 356 -11.01 13.12 7.22
C GLU A 356 -9.91 14.02 7.79
N ASN A 357 -8.91 13.45 8.47
CA ASN A 357 -7.60 13.99 8.92
C ASN A 357 -6.77 14.97 8.06
N ILE A 358 -7.26 15.64 7.01
CA ILE A 358 -6.52 16.70 6.27
C ILE A 358 -7.13 18.13 6.26
N LYS A 359 -6.30 19.20 6.26
CA LYS A 359 -6.67 20.63 6.05
C LYS A 359 -6.10 21.19 4.76
N GLU A 360 -6.71 22.26 4.27
CA GLU A 360 -6.04 23.17 3.32
C GLU A 360 -4.72 23.72 3.91
N GLY A 361 -3.65 23.63 3.14
CA GLY A 361 -2.29 24.02 3.53
C GLY A 361 -1.38 22.85 3.92
N ASP A 362 -1.93 21.70 4.34
CA ASP A 362 -1.18 20.50 4.72
C ASP A 362 -0.32 19.98 3.58
N GLU A 363 0.86 19.46 3.88
CA GLU A 363 1.83 19.06 2.85
C GLU A 363 1.88 17.53 2.65
N VAL A 364 0.97 16.99 1.82
CA VAL A 364 0.97 15.56 1.44
C VAL A 364 2.21 15.22 0.62
N ILE A 365 2.72 13.99 0.81
CA ILE A 365 3.96 13.55 0.17
C ILE A 365 3.69 12.96 -1.21
N LEU A 366 4.46 13.43 -2.19
CA LEU A 366 4.52 12.93 -3.55
C LEU A 366 5.95 12.42 -3.83
N PRO A 367 6.22 11.11 -3.71
CA PRO A 367 7.54 10.54 -3.97
C PRO A 367 8.03 10.79 -5.40
N THR A 368 9.35 10.91 -5.58
CA THR A 368 9.99 11.23 -6.88
C THR A 368 11.36 10.55 -7.02
N GLY A 369 11.88 10.53 -8.24
CA GLY A 369 13.18 9.94 -8.54
C GLY A 369 13.09 8.50 -9.03
N GLU A 370 14.19 7.97 -9.55
CA GLU A 370 14.15 6.83 -10.45
C GLU A 370 13.62 5.55 -9.80
N PHE A 371 12.72 4.89 -10.53
CA PHE A 371 12.02 3.64 -10.17
C PHE A 371 12.14 2.64 -11.33
N GLY A 372 12.05 1.34 -11.02
CA GLY A 372 12.24 0.24 -11.96
C GLY A 372 13.67 -0.31 -11.98
N ASN A 373 13.82 -1.54 -12.45
CA ASN A 373 15.09 -2.29 -12.42
C ASN A 373 16.12 -1.83 -13.46
N ASN A 374 15.75 -0.95 -14.40
CA ASN A 374 16.53 -0.58 -15.58
C ASN A 374 16.81 -1.79 -16.53
N ASP A 375 15.81 -2.66 -16.67
CA ASP A 375 15.93 -3.89 -17.47
C ASP A 375 15.91 -3.62 -18.98
N VAL A 376 16.71 -4.38 -19.74
CA VAL A 376 16.68 -4.36 -21.21
C VAL A 376 15.58 -5.29 -21.72
N ILE A 377 14.36 -4.75 -21.82
CA ILE A 377 13.17 -5.54 -22.13
C ILE A 377 13.12 -5.90 -23.62
N THR A 378 12.84 -7.18 -23.90
CA THR A 378 12.63 -7.71 -25.26
C THR A 378 11.39 -8.59 -25.29
N ILE A 379 10.40 -8.20 -26.09
CA ILE A 379 9.16 -8.95 -26.31
C ILE A 379 9.47 -10.09 -27.29
N ASP A 380 9.32 -11.34 -26.86
CA ASP A 380 9.38 -12.51 -27.75
C ASP A 380 7.97 -12.82 -28.25
N VAL A 381 7.64 -12.36 -29.47
CA VAL A 381 6.27 -12.38 -29.99
C VAL A 381 5.71 -13.80 -30.10
N LEU A 382 6.56 -14.82 -30.27
CA LEU A 382 6.13 -16.21 -30.29
C LEU A 382 5.69 -16.70 -28.90
N GLU A 383 6.32 -16.20 -27.83
CA GLU A 383 5.96 -16.52 -26.45
C GLU A 383 4.59 -15.94 -26.10
N GLU A 384 4.41 -14.65 -26.38
CA GLU A 384 3.17 -13.92 -26.08
C GLU A 384 1.95 -14.57 -26.74
N ILE A 385 2.07 -14.96 -28.01
CA ILE A 385 0.94 -15.54 -28.76
C ILE A 385 0.74 -17.04 -28.55
N LYS A 386 1.66 -17.75 -27.86
CA LYS A 386 1.68 -19.24 -27.83
C LYS A 386 0.38 -19.89 -27.36
N ASN A 387 -0.28 -19.25 -26.38
CA ASN A 387 -1.53 -19.71 -25.77
C ASN A 387 -2.78 -19.04 -26.40
N THR A 388 -2.64 -18.42 -27.57
CA THR A 388 -3.71 -17.64 -28.21
C THR A 388 -4.12 -18.24 -29.57
N PRO A 389 -5.35 -17.97 -30.06
CA PRO A 389 -5.75 -18.34 -31.42
C PRO A 389 -4.92 -17.71 -32.57
N LEU A 390 -3.96 -16.81 -32.27
CA LEU A 390 -3.04 -16.25 -33.25
C LEU A 390 -1.90 -17.21 -33.61
N ILE A 391 -1.49 -18.15 -32.74
CA ILE A 391 -0.37 -19.06 -33.02
C ILE A 391 -0.62 -19.92 -34.27
N GLU A 392 -1.84 -20.45 -34.41
CA GLU A 392 -2.31 -21.24 -35.57
C GLU A 392 -2.32 -20.45 -36.88
N LYS A 393 -2.47 -19.11 -36.79
CA LYS A 393 -2.59 -18.20 -37.92
C LYS A 393 -1.27 -17.50 -38.24
N THR A 394 -0.19 -17.78 -37.50
CA THR A 394 1.09 -17.09 -37.62
C THR A 394 2.13 -17.96 -38.32
N PHE A 395 2.94 -17.31 -39.16
CA PHE A 395 4.02 -17.92 -39.91
C PHE A 395 5.32 -17.16 -39.64
N LEU A 396 6.41 -17.91 -39.52
CA LEU A 396 7.79 -17.44 -39.48
C LEU A 396 8.39 -17.51 -40.90
N ASN A 397 9.06 -16.45 -41.33
CA ASN A 397 9.89 -16.42 -42.54
C ASN A 397 11.36 -16.23 -42.15
N ASN A 398 12.17 -17.27 -42.39
CA ASN A 398 13.63 -17.20 -42.38
C ASN A 398 14.20 -18.31 -43.28
N LYS A 399 14.47 -17.97 -44.55
CA LYS A 399 14.96 -18.94 -45.54
C LYS A 399 16.34 -19.50 -45.18
N ASN A 400 17.24 -18.70 -44.62
CA ASN A 400 18.60 -19.16 -44.30
C ASN A 400 18.59 -20.18 -43.15
N MET A 401 17.82 -19.92 -42.09
CA MET A 401 17.61 -20.89 -41.02
C MET A 401 16.97 -22.17 -41.55
N VAL A 402 15.88 -22.06 -42.34
CA VAL A 402 15.17 -23.22 -42.89
C VAL A 402 16.05 -24.05 -43.83
N LEU A 403 16.99 -23.45 -44.57
CA LEU A 403 17.93 -24.18 -45.41
C LEU A 403 19.03 -24.87 -44.58
N ASN A 404 19.62 -24.15 -43.62
CA ASN A 404 20.77 -24.64 -42.83
C ASN A 404 20.38 -25.72 -41.81
N GLU A 405 19.16 -25.64 -41.27
CA GLU A 405 18.67 -26.49 -40.18
C GLU A 405 17.57 -27.45 -40.66
N PHE A 406 17.43 -27.64 -41.97
CA PHE A 406 16.25 -28.28 -42.57
C PHE A 406 15.95 -29.66 -41.99
N GLU A 407 16.95 -30.54 -41.89
CA GLU A 407 16.73 -31.90 -41.37
C GLU A 407 16.43 -31.90 -39.86
N ASN A 408 16.95 -30.92 -39.10
CA ASN A 408 16.66 -30.75 -37.67
C ASN A 408 15.22 -30.27 -37.41
N ILE A 409 14.66 -29.45 -38.31
CA ILE A 409 13.30 -28.92 -38.18
C ILE A 409 12.23 -29.81 -38.84
N ARG A 410 12.61 -30.66 -39.81
CA ARG A 410 11.70 -31.41 -40.69
C ARG A 410 10.68 -32.28 -39.95
N THR A 411 11.10 -32.92 -38.87
CA THR A 411 10.26 -33.80 -38.03
C THR A 411 9.15 -33.07 -37.27
N TYR A 412 9.26 -31.74 -37.11
CA TYR A 412 8.30 -30.90 -36.37
C TYR A 412 7.31 -30.15 -37.28
N LEU A 413 7.45 -30.24 -38.61
CA LEU A 413 6.63 -29.49 -39.57
C LEU A 413 5.24 -30.12 -39.75
N SER A 414 4.17 -29.37 -39.45
CA SER A 414 2.77 -29.80 -39.68
C SER A 414 2.28 -29.57 -41.12
N ASN A 415 3.19 -29.32 -42.06
CA ASN A 415 2.86 -28.97 -43.44
C ASN A 415 2.99 -30.19 -44.37
N LYS A 416 1.88 -30.56 -45.04
CA LYS A 416 1.82 -31.66 -46.03
C LYS A 416 2.81 -31.50 -47.18
N TYR A 417 3.27 -30.27 -47.45
CA TYR A 417 4.22 -29.94 -48.51
C TYR A 417 5.54 -29.41 -47.91
N ILE A 418 6.36 -30.32 -47.40
CA ILE A 418 7.67 -30.03 -46.77
C ILE A 418 8.67 -29.38 -47.75
N HIS A 419 8.56 -29.66 -49.06
CA HIS A 419 9.37 -29.00 -50.08
C HIS A 419 9.07 -27.50 -50.22
N ASP A 420 7.81 -27.08 -50.04
CA ASP A 420 7.43 -25.66 -50.07
C ASP A 420 8.04 -24.90 -48.90
N VAL A 421 8.20 -25.54 -47.74
CA VAL A 421 8.93 -24.98 -46.60
C VAL A 421 10.38 -24.68 -47.01
N LYS A 422 11.10 -25.69 -47.56
CA LYS A 422 12.50 -25.54 -48.01
C LYS A 422 12.65 -24.44 -49.08
N LYS A 423 11.70 -24.35 -50.01
CA LYS A 423 11.69 -23.36 -51.10
C LYS A 423 11.38 -21.94 -50.64
N SER A 424 10.36 -21.78 -49.78
CA SER A 424 9.83 -20.46 -49.35
C SER A 424 10.48 -19.89 -48.09
N GLY A 425 11.18 -20.70 -47.29
CA GLY A 425 11.67 -20.30 -45.97
C GLY A 425 10.57 -20.05 -44.93
N THR A 426 9.33 -20.44 -45.22
CA THR A 426 8.14 -20.15 -44.41
C THR A 426 7.65 -21.37 -43.63
N VAL A 427 7.54 -21.24 -42.30
CA VAL A 427 7.03 -22.28 -41.39
C VAL A 427 5.90 -21.73 -40.52
N LYS A 428 4.99 -22.57 -40.00
CA LYS A 428 3.99 -22.13 -39.01
C LYS A 428 4.66 -21.86 -37.67
N ALA A 429 4.16 -20.88 -36.93
CA ALA A 429 4.70 -20.52 -35.61
C ALA A 429 4.61 -21.67 -34.60
N LYS A 430 3.50 -22.43 -34.59
CA LYS A 430 3.32 -23.57 -33.68
C LYS A 430 4.34 -24.69 -33.88
N ASP A 431 4.70 -24.97 -35.13
CA ASP A 431 5.69 -25.99 -35.52
C ASP A 431 7.11 -25.62 -35.05
N MET A 432 7.34 -24.33 -34.73
CA MET A 432 8.63 -23.77 -34.34
C MET A 432 8.83 -23.65 -32.82
N LEU A 433 7.77 -23.79 -32.01
CA LEU A 433 7.87 -23.75 -30.55
C LEU A 433 8.73 -24.89 -29.95
N PRO A 434 8.65 -26.15 -30.40
CA PRO A 434 9.46 -27.25 -29.86
C PRO A 434 10.98 -27.12 -30.13
N ILE A 435 11.35 -26.30 -31.11
CA ILE A 435 12.73 -26.20 -31.67
C ILE A 435 13.32 -24.78 -31.48
N ARG A 436 12.89 -24.11 -30.40
CA ARG A 436 13.21 -22.70 -30.12
C ARG A 436 14.71 -22.39 -29.95
N SER A 437 15.54 -23.38 -29.58
CA SER A 437 17.00 -23.24 -29.55
C SER A 437 17.56 -22.82 -30.91
N ILE A 438 17.02 -23.38 -32.00
CA ILE A 438 17.38 -23.05 -33.38
C ILE A 438 16.99 -21.62 -33.73
N LEU A 439 15.81 -21.15 -33.30
CA LEU A 439 15.37 -19.77 -33.51
C LEU A 439 16.35 -18.75 -32.90
N ASN A 440 16.88 -19.05 -31.71
CA ASN A 440 17.81 -18.16 -31.01
C ASN A 440 19.16 -18.01 -31.74
N LYS A 441 19.62 -19.04 -32.46
CA LYS A 441 20.86 -19.04 -33.26
C LYS A 441 20.82 -18.09 -34.47
N TYR A 442 19.64 -17.73 -34.96
CA TYR A 442 19.44 -16.93 -36.18
C TYR A 442 18.61 -15.65 -35.95
N ASN A 443 18.83 -14.96 -34.83
CA ASN A 443 17.88 -13.98 -34.26
C ASN A 443 18.17 -12.48 -34.57
N TYR A 444 17.28 -11.60 -34.07
CA TYR A 444 17.16 -10.14 -34.23
C TYR A 444 16.60 -9.67 -35.58
N ASN A 445 17.34 -9.79 -36.70
CA ASN A 445 16.90 -9.23 -37.98
C ASN A 445 16.29 -10.26 -38.96
N SER A 446 16.70 -11.53 -38.85
CA SER A 446 16.40 -12.58 -39.84
C SER A 446 15.10 -13.37 -39.59
N ASN A 447 14.61 -13.43 -38.36
CA ASN A 447 13.36 -14.11 -38.01
C ASN A 447 12.17 -13.13 -38.05
N ARG A 448 11.28 -13.27 -39.02
CA ARG A 448 10.12 -12.36 -39.20
C ARG A 448 8.78 -13.09 -39.17
N LEU A 449 7.78 -12.53 -38.50
CA LEU A 449 6.45 -13.10 -38.29
C LEU A 449 5.35 -12.38 -39.08
N PHE A 450 4.35 -13.12 -39.54
CA PHE A 450 3.18 -12.59 -40.26
C PHE A 450 1.98 -13.55 -40.24
N THR A 451 0.78 -13.08 -40.60
CA THR A 451 -0.48 -13.86 -40.45
C THR A 451 -1.21 -14.25 -41.74
N VAL A 452 -0.69 -13.89 -42.92
CA VAL A 452 -1.31 -14.26 -44.22
C VAL A 452 -0.22 -14.57 -45.25
N ARG A 453 -0.28 -15.74 -45.88
CA ARG A 453 0.66 -16.14 -46.96
C ARG A 453 0.55 -15.19 -48.15
N SER A 454 1.71 -14.74 -48.65
CA SER A 454 1.91 -13.75 -49.72
C SER A 454 1.50 -12.29 -49.41
N LYS A 455 2.50 -11.37 -49.43
CA LYS A 455 2.36 -9.89 -49.37
C LYS A 455 1.81 -9.25 -48.07
N SER A 456 1.72 -9.97 -46.95
CA SER A 456 1.35 -9.37 -45.66
C SER A 456 2.49 -8.55 -45.03
N THR A 457 2.13 -7.62 -44.14
CA THR A 457 3.10 -6.93 -43.26
C THR A 457 3.77 -7.96 -42.35
N THR A 458 5.10 -7.96 -42.33
CA THR A 458 5.88 -8.77 -41.38
C THR A 458 6.40 -7.90 -40.24
N ILE A 459 6.52 -8.47 -39.05
CA ILE A 459 7.19 -7.86 -37.89
C ILE A 459 8.38 -8.71 -37.44
N PRO A 460 9.36 -8.18 -36.69
CA PRO A 460 10.40 -8.99 -36.05
C PRO A 460 9.78 -10.04 -35.11
N SER A 461 10.41 -11.21 -34.96
CA SER A 461 9.98 -12.21 -33.97
C SER A 461 10.32 -11.82 -32.54
N LYS A 462 11.36 -11.01 -32.34
CA LYS A 462 11.69 -10.37 -31.05
C LYS A 462 11.76 -8.87 -31.24
N ILE A 463 11.10 -8.11 -30.38
CA ILE A 463 11.06 -6.64 -30.42
C ILE A 463 11.70 -6.13 -29.13
N LYS A 464 12.86 -5.50 -29.27
CA LYS A 464 13.53 -4.80 -28.16
C LYS A 464 12.79 -3.49 -27.87
N ILE A 465 12.54 -3.19 -26.60
CA ILE A 465 12.08 -1.87 -26.17
C ILE A 465 13.31 -0.96 -26.06
N ASP A 466 13.85 -0.57 -27.22
CA ASP A 466 14.89 0.46 -27.33
C ASP A 466 14.25 1.87 -27.41
N GLY A 467 15.08 2.92 -27.47
CA GLY A 467 14.57 4.30 -27.51
C GLY A 467 13.67 4.57 -28.72
N ASP A 468 13.92 3.94 -29.86
CA ASP A 468 13.08 4.07 -31.06
C ASP A 468 11.70 3.41 -30.83
N PHE A 469 11.66 2.19 -30.30
CA PHE A 469 10.39 1.52 -30.04
C PHE A 469 9.62 2.17 -28.88
N ALA A 470 10.29 2.64 -27.83
CA ALA A 470 9.69 3.39 -26.74
C ALA A 470 9.06 4.71 -27.24
N ARG A 471 9.76 5.43 -28.14
CA ARG A 471 9.24 6.63 -28.82
C ARG A 471 8.03 6.30 -29.71
N LEU A 472 8.01 5.16 -30.40
CA LEU A 472 6.85 4.68 -31.16
C LEU A 472 5.64 4.37 -30.26
N ILE A 473 5.86 3.79 -29.07
CA ILE A 473 4.80 3.59 -28.06
C ILE A 473 4.25 4.94 -27.58
N GLY A 474 5.13 5.92 -27.33
CA GLY A 474 4.72 7.29 -27.00
C GLY A 474 3.82 7.91 -28.08
N TYR A 475 4.22 7.83 -29.35
CA TYR A 475 3.40 8.29 -30.48
C TYR A 475 2.07 7.52 -30.59
N TYR A 476 2.00 6.25 -30.18
CA TYR A 476 0.74 5.50 -30.17
C TYR A 476 -0.22 5.99 -29.08
N LEU A 477 0.29 6.26 -27.88
CA LEU A 477 -0.54 6.77 -26.81
C LEU A 477 -1.07 8.18 -27.09
N ALA A 478 -0.33 9.00 -27.85
CA ALA A 478 -0.88 10.21 -28.43
C ALA A 478 -1.81 9.89 -29.62
N GLU A 479 -1.25 9.81 -30.83
CA GLU A 479 -1.97 9.83 -32.12
C GLU A 479 -2.39 8.44 -32.63
N GLY A 480 -2.15 7.40 -31.83
CA GLY A 480 -2.40 6.02 -32.19
C GLY A 480 -3.82 5.52 -31.92
N TRP A 481 -4.28 4.62 -32.80
CA TRP A 481 -5.55 3.90 -32.70
C TRP A 481 -5.42 2.47 -33.24
N ILE A 482 -6.30 1.58 -32.78
CA ILE A 482 -6.49 0.25 -33.37
C ILE A 482 -7.91 0.18 -33.94
N SER A 483 -8.06 -0.34 -35.17
CA SER A 483 -9.38 -0.59 -35.78
C SER A 483 -9.49 -2.01 -36.32
N GLU A 484 -10.73 -2.47 -36.46
CA GLU A 484 -11.08 -3.71 -37.14
C GLU A 484 -11.95 -3.40 -38.36
N ASP A 485 -11.41 -3.60 -39.56
CA ASP A 485 -12.17 -3.47 -40.80
C ASP A 485 -12.86 -4.81 -41.12
N GLY A 486 -14.18 -4.82 -41.12
CA GLY A 486 -14.97 -5.84 -41.82
C GLY A 486 -14.87 -5.67 -43.34
N LYS A 487 -14.67 -6.76 -44.08
CA LYS A 487 -14.78 -6.79 -45.55
C LYS A 487 -15.95 -7.67 -45.99
N LYS A 488 -16.44 -7.42 -47.22
CA LYS A 488 -17.53 -8.16 -47.91
C LYS A 488 -17.43 -9.71 -47.92
N ASN A 489 -16.30 -10.30 -47.51
CA ASN A 489 -16.07 -11.76 -47.48
C ASN A 489 -15.72 -12.26 -46.06
N GLY A 490 -16.23 -11.62 -44.99
CA GLY A 490 -16.04 -12.04 -43.59
C GLY A 490 -14.63 -11.90 -43.00
N ALA A 491 -13.62 -11.59 -43.81
CA ALA A 491 -12.22 -11.49 -43.36
C ALA A 491 -11.93 -10.20 -42.58
N ILE A 492 -12.02 -10.27 -41.24
CA ILE A 492 -11.68 -9.18 -40.31
C ILE A 492 -10.19 -8.82 -40.42
N ARG A 493 -9.89 -7.53 -40.65
CA ARG A 493 -8.53 -6.98 -40.69
C ARG A 493 -8.31 -6.03 -39.50
N LYS A 494 -7.48 -6.44 -38.54
CA LYS A 494 -7.03 -5.57 -37.46
C LYS A 494 -5.86 -4.71 -37.95
N ARG A 495 -5.92 -3.41 -37.69
CA ARG A 495 -4.92 -2.41 -38.08
C ARG A 495 -4.52 -1.57 -36.88
N ILE A 496 -3.28 -1.10 -36.90
CA ILE A 496 -2.78 -0.05 -36.02
C ILE A 496 -2.45 1.16 -36.89
N GLY A 497 -2.97 2.32 -36.51
CA GLY A 497 -2.78 3.58 -37.23
C GLY A 497 -2.25 4.67 -36.32
N PHE A 498 -1.55 5.64 -36.92
CA PHE A 498 -1.12 6.89 -36.30
C PHE A 498 -1.63 8.03 -37.19
N SER A 499 -2.17 9.12 -36.63
CA SER A 499 -2.83 10.18 -37.40
C SER A 499 -2.34 11.57 -36.99
N PHE A 500 -1.36 12.11 -37.72
CA PHE A 500 -0.75 13.43 -37.42
C PHE A 500 -1.38 14.56 -38.25
N GLY A 501 -1.08 15.81 -37.91
CA GLY A 501 -1.23 16.95 -38.81
C GLY A 501 -0.19 16.90 -39.93
N ALA A 502 -0.57 17.18 -41.17
CA ALA A 502 0.32 17.10 -42.35
C ALA A 502 1.50 18.11 -42.33
N HIS A 503 1.49 19.05 -41.39
CA HIS A 503 2.58 19.99 -41.14
C HIS A 503 3.66 19.43 -40.20
N GLU A 504 3.37 18.35 -39.47
CA GLU A 504 4.22 17.76 -38.42
C GLU A 504 5.24 16.76 -39.01
N LYS A 505 5.92 17.21 -40.07
CA LYS A 505 6.79 16.37 -40.90
C LYS A 505 7.90 15.66 -40.12
N GLU A 506 8.42 16.28 -39.05
CA GLU A 506 9.42 15.67 -38.17
C GLU A 506 8.87 14.38 -37.54
N HIS A 507 7.67 14.42 -36.96
CA HIS A 507 7.07 13.33 -36.20
C HIS A 507 6.62 12.20 -37.14
N ILE A 508 6.04 12.57 -38.29
CA ILE A 508 5.70 11.66 -39.39
C ILE A 508 6.95 10.90 -39.88
N ASN A 509 8.06 11.60 -40.11
CA ASN A 509 9.30 10.98 -40.58
C ASN A 509 9.98 10.12 -39.51
N ASP A 510 9.93 10.50 -38.24
CA ASP A 510 10.44 9.72 -37.11
C ASP A 510 9.71 8.37 -37.00
N VAL A 511 8.37 8.37 -37.00
CA VAL A 511 7.57 7.13 -37.04
C VAL A 511 7.90 6.26 -38.27
N LYS A 512 8.02 6.87 -39.46
CA LYS A 512 8.42 6.14 -40.68
C LYS A 512 9.80 5.52 -40.56
N ASN A 513 10.77 6.24 -40.01
CA ASN A 513 12.14 5.75 -39.81
C ASN A 513 12.19 4.58 -38.83
N ILE A 514 11.46 4.67 -37.71
CA ILE A 514 11.35 3.57 -36.73
C ILE A 514 10.73 2.33 -37.37
N LEU A 515 9.62 2.49 -38.10
CA LEU A 515 8.96 1.37 -38.80
C LEU A 515 9.87 0.76 -39.88
N ASN A 516 10.60 1.57 -40.64
CA ASN A 516 11.56 1.12 -41.64
C ASN A 516 12.73 0.35 -41.00
N LYS A 517 13.28 0.83 -39.87
CA LYS A 517 14.32 0.14 -39.08
C LYS A 517 13.84 -1.24 -38.58
N LEU A 518 12.57 -1.36 -38.20
CA LEU A 518 11.93 -2.63 -37.83
C LEU A 518 11.51 -3.48 -39.05
N GLY A 519 11.64 -2.98 -40.28
CA GLY A 519 11.19 -3.62 -41.53
C GLY A 519 9.66 -3.74 -41.66
N ILE A 520 8.90 -2.93 -40.92
CA ILE A 520 7.43 -2.99 -40.83
C ILE A 520 6.82 -2.12 -41.94
N LYS A 521 6.11 -2.75 -42.86
CA LYS A 521 5.41 -2.07 -43.97
C LYS A 521 4.18 -1.31 -43.47
N TYR A 522 4.05 -0.06 -43.91
CA TYR A 522 2.92 0.83 -43.62
C TYR A 522 2.33 1.40 -44.92
N ILE A 523 1.17 2.05 -44.80
CA ILE A 523 0.48 2.79 -45.86
C ILE A 523 0.31 4.23 -45.40
N GLU A 524 0.69 5.20 -46.24
CA GLU A 524 0.47 6.63 -45.95
C GLU A 524 -0.86 7.09 -46.59
N LYS A 525 -1.61 7.92 -45.86
CA LYS A 525 -2.91 8.45 -46.31
C LYS A 525 -3.05 9.90 -45.87
N ILE A 526 -2.95 10.82 -46.83
CA ILE A 526 -3.11 12.27 -46.59
C ILE A 526 -4.53 12.68 -47.00
N ARG A 527 -5.28 13.31 -46.09
CA ARG A 527 -6.63 13.87 -46.34
C ARG A 527 -6.89 15.06 -45.43
N ASN A 528 -7.47 16.13 -45.97
CA ASN A 528 -7.98 17.30 -45.23
C ASN A 528 -6.98 17.84 -44.18
N GLY A 529 -5.70 17.93 -44.52
CA GLY A 529 -4.66 18.42 -43.61
C GLY A 529 -4.15 17.42 -42.56
N SER A 530 -4.66 16.18 -42.53
CA SER A 530 -4.11 15.07 -41.72
C SER A 530 -3.27 14.12 -42.58
N HIS A 531 -2.21 13.57 -41.99
CA HIS A 531 -1.34 12.53 -42.55
C HIS A 531 -1.38 11.30 -41.65
N SER A 532 -2.02 10.24 -42.11
CA SER A 532 -2.11 8.98 -41.36
C SER A 532 -1.13 7.92 -41.87
N ILE A 533 -0.47 7.22 -40.94
CA ILE A 533 0.39 6.06 -41.18
C ILE A 533 -0.35 4.82 -40.69
N ILE A 534 -0.67 3.88 -41.58
CA ILE A 534 -1.54 2.73 -41.28
C ILE A 534 -0.79 1.42 -41.51
N ILE A 535 -0.66 0.60 -40.47
CA ILE A 535 0.01 -0.70 -40.50
C ILE A 535 -1.04 -1.80 -40.39
N SER A 536 -1.05 -2.72 -41.36
CA SER A 536 -2.00 -3.84 -41.39
C SER A 536 -1.36 -5.11 -40.84
N SER A 537 -1.30 -5.24 -39.51
CA SER A 537 -0.71 -6.38 -38.79
C SER A 537 -1.53 -6.74 -37.55
N LYS A 538 -2.09 -7.96 -37.52
CA LYS A 538 -2.80 -8.49 -36.36
C LYS A 538 -1.88 -8.71 -35.15
N LEU A 539 -0.63 -9.12 -35.41
CA LEU A 539 0.37 -9.32 -34.37
C LEU A 539 0.79 -8.00 -33.72
N LEU A 540 1.01 -6.95 -34.52
CA LEU A 540 1.40 -5.65 -33.96
C LEU A 540 0.26 -5.04 -33.14
N ALA A 541 -0.99 -5.17 -33.59
CA ALA A 541 -2.14 -4.77 -32.80
C ALA A 541 -2.23 -5.54 -31.47
N TYR A 542 -2.07 -6.87 -31.50
CA TYR A 542 -2.05 -7.71 -30.29
C TYR A 542 -0.93 -7.31 -29.32
N ILE A 543 0.27 -7.01 -29.82
CA ILE A 543 1.40 -6.56 -28.98
C ILE A 543 1.08 -5.23 -28.30
N PHE A 544 0.45 -4.28 -28.99
CA PHE A 544 0.08 -3.00 -28.38
C PHE A 544 -1.10 -3.12 -27.41
N GLU A 545 -2.11 -3.90 -27.75
CA GLU A 545 -3.37 -4.00 -27.01
C GLU A 545 -3.28 -4.92 -25.78
N GLU A 546 -2.65 -6.09 -25.91
CA GLU A 546 -2.67 -7.17 -24.91
C GLU A 546 -1.34 -7.32 -24.16
N VAL A 547 -0.21 -7.22 -24.87
CA VAL A 547 1.14 -7.42 -24.27
C VAL A 547 1.64 -6.15 -23.58
N LEU A 548 1.65 -5.03 -24.30
CA LEU A 548 1.98 -3.70 -23.77
C LEU A 548 0.82 -3.08 -23.00
N LYS A 549 -0.41 -3.62 -23.14
CA LYS A 549 -1.61 -3.13 -22.46
C LYS A 549 -1.87 -1.63 -22.70
N CYS A 550 -1.48 -1.09 -23.86
CA CYS A 550 -1.56 0.34 -24.20
C CYS A 550 -2.99 0.90 -24.25
N GLY A 551 -4.03 0.05 -24.20
CA GLY A 551 -5.39 0.39 -24.60
C GLY A 551 -5.56 0.44 -26.12
N ASN A 552 -6.81 0.60 -26.57
CA ASN A 552 -7.16 0.65 -28.00
C ASN A 552 -7.93 1.92 -28.40
N ASN A 553 -8.39 2.72 -27.42
CA ASN A 553 -9.12 3.97 -27.60
C ASN A 553 -8.74 5.01 -26.52
N CYS A 554 -9.18 6.26 -26.67
CA CYS A 554 -8.77 7.35 -25.79
C CYS A 554 -9.18 7.19 -24.30
N TYR A 555 -10.21 6.39 -23.99
CA TYR A 555 -10.69 6.19 -22.61
C TYR A 555 -9.91 5.12 -21.85
N ASN A 556 -9.42 4.08 -22.52
CA ASN A 556 -8.73 2.95 -21.91
C ASN A 556 -7.20 2.95 -22.09
N LYS A 557 -6.62 3.97 -22.74
CA LYS A 557 -5.17 4.12 -22.87
C LYS A 557 -4.46 4.15 -21.50
N GLN A 558 -3.25 3.61 -21.41
CA GLN A 558 -2.36 3.69 -20.25
C GLN A 558 -0.90 3.50 -20.66
N ILE A 559 0.05 3.87 -19.79
CA ILE A 559 1.46 3.59 -20.03
C ILE A 559 1.72 2.08 -19.84
N PRO A 560 2.47 1.41 -20.75
CA PRO A 560 2.81 0.00 -20.59
C PRO A 560 3.63 -0.28 -19.33
N PRO A 561 3.37 -1.39 -18.61
CA PRO A 561 4.15 -1.82 -17.46
C PRO A 561 5.66 -1.88 -17.73
N GLN A 562 6.03 -2.30 -18.94
CA GLN A 562 7.41 -2.42 -19.38
C GLN A 562 8.15 -1.06 -19.43
N ILE A 563 7.45 0.05 -19.72
CA ILE A 563 8.06 1.38 -19.74
C ILE A 563 8.46 1.82 -18.33
N PHE A 564 7.75 1.42 -17.28
CA PHE A 564 8.15 1.72 -15.90
C PHE A 564 9.41 0.97 -15.46
N ASN A 565 9.66 -0.24 -15.98
CA ASN A 565 10.85 -1.02 -15.65
C ASN A 565 12.08 -0.67 -16.51
N SER A 566 11.88 -0.04 -17.67
CA SER A 566 12.95 0.35 -18.61
C SER A 566 13.91 1.41 -18.03
N PRO A 567 15.18 1.49 -18.51
CA PRO A 567 16.12 2.57 -18.18
C PRO A 567 15.58 3.99 -18.43
N SER A 568 16.17 4.98 -17.74
CA SER A 568 15.72 6.38 -17.82
C SER A 568 15.81 6.99 -19.22
N ASP A 569 16.82 6.67 -20.03
CA ASP A 569 16.92 7.12 -21.44
C ASP A 569 15.75 6.59 -22.29
N ILE A 570 15.35 5.33 -22.08
CA ILE A 570 14.17 4.73 -22.73
C ILE A 570 12.88 5.43 -22.29
N LYS A 571 12.76 5.77 -20.99
CA LYS A 571 11.64 6.56 -20.46
C LYS A 571 11.60 8.00 -21.02
N TRP A 572 12.75 8.63 -21.22
CA TRP A 572 12.85 9.95 -21.88
C TRP A 572 12.44 9.88 -23.35
N GLU A 573 12.79 8.81 -24.07
CA GLU A 573 12.39 8.64 -25.46
C GLU A 573 10.90 8.27 -25.62
N PHE A 574 10.34 7.50 -24.69
CA PHE A 574 8.88 7.36 -24.57
C PHE A 574 8.18 8.71 -24.34
N LEU A 575 8.68 9.53 -23.40
CA LEU A 575 8.12 10.87 -23.16
C LEU A 575 8.25 11.77 -24.38
N LYS A 576 9.32 11.64 -25.15
CA LYS A 576 9.51 12.37 -26.41
C LYS A 576 8.45 12.01 -27.44
N GLY A 577 8.11 10.73 -27.60
CA GLY A 577 7.01 10.29 -28.46
C GLY A 577 5.65 10.86 -28.03
N ILE A 578 5.29 10.71 -26.75
CA ILE A 578 3.95 11.10 -26.26
C ILE A 578 3.74 12.62 -26.24
N LEU A 579 4.81 13.40 -25.96
CA LEU A 579 4.76 14.86 -25.97
C LEU A 579 4.89 15.47 -27.37
N ARG A 580 5.51 14.78 -28.34
CA ARG A 580 5.56 15.28 -29.72
C ARG A 580 4.22 15.22 -30.44
N GLY A 581 3.38 14.22 -30.14
CA GLY A 581 1.99 14.19 -30.58
C GLY A 581 1.13 15.21 -29.83
N ASP A 582 0.59 14.82 -28.67
CA ASP A 582 -0.42 15.60 -27.94
C ASP A 582 0.14 16.76 -27.07
N GLY A 583 1.46 16.95 -27.04
CA GLY A 583 2.08 17.96 -26.18
C GLY A 583 2.09 19.37 -26.78
N CYS A 584 1.78 20.36 -25.95
CA CYS A 584 1.72 21.77 -26.35
C CYS A 584 2.66 22.65 -25.50
N ILE A 585 3.38 23.57 -26.15
CA ILE A 585 4.16 24.62 -25.47
C ILE A 585 3.31 25.89 -25.46
N VAL A 586 2.78 26.26 -24.29
CA VAL A 586 1.85 27.38 -24.12
C VAL A 586 2.60 28.62 -23.63
N LYS A 587 2.35 29.77 -24.28
CA LYS A 587 2.89 31.08 -23.88
C LYS A 587 1.92 31.75 -22.90
N LEU A 588 2.44 32.23 -21.78
CA LEU A 588 1.68 32.94 -20.73
C LEU A 588 2.25 34.35 -20.49
N ASN A 589 1.45 35.21 -19.85
CA ASN A 589 1.83 36.56 -19.40
C ASN A 589 2.49 37.41 -20.51
N ASN A 590 1.76 37.67 -21.61
CA ASN A 590 2.24 38.43 -22.77
C ASN A 590 3.58 37.91 -23.33
N ASN A 591 3.65 36.60 -23.60
CA ASN A 591 4.82 35.89 -24.12
C ASN A 591 6.07 35.89 -23.20
N LYS A 592 5.95 36.30 -21.93
CA LYS A 592 7.08 36.32 -20.98
C LYS A 592 7.32 34.96 -20.34
N ASN A 593 6.27 34.15 -20.14
CA ASN A 593 6.34 32.84 -19.48
C ASN A 593 6.02 31.69 -20.43
N LEU A 594 6.62 30.51 -20.24
CA LEU A 594 6.29 29.27 -20.96
C LEU A 594 5.89 28.15 -20.00
N VAL A 595 4.93 27.33 -20.42
CA VAL A 595 4.51 26.09 -19.76
C VAL A 595 4.30 25.00 -20.81
N ILE A 596 4.32 23.74 -20.39
CA ILE A 596 4.09 22.59 -21.28
C ILE A 596 2.85 21.84 -20.80
N GLU A 597 1.94 21.51 -21.71
CA GLU A 597 0.67 20.84 -21.42
C GLU A 597 0.49 19.56 -22.23
N TYR A 598 -0.20 18.58 -21.65
CA TYR A 598 -0.62 17.32 -22.26
C TYR A 598 -2.04 16.99 -21.79
N GLY A 599 -2.96 16.64 -22.69
CA GLY A 599 -4.37 16.36 -22.36
C GLY A 599 -4.73 14.90 -22.62
N THR A 600 -5.52 14.29 -21.73
CA THR A 600 -6.11 12.96 -21.96
C THR A 600 -7.46 12.80 -21.26
N VAL A 601 -8.32 11.89 -21.74
CA VAL A 601 -9.57 11.51 -21.07
C VAL A 601 -9.45 10.21 -20.27
N SER A 602 -8.36 9.45 -20.41
CA SER A 602 -8.11 8.25 -19.61
C SER A 602 -7.59 8.61 -18.21
N LYS A 603 -8.34 8.20 -17.17
CA LYS A 603 -7.89 8.32 -15.76
C LYS A 603 -6.60 7.52 -15.55
N LYS A 604 -6.46 6.32 -16.15
CA LYS A 604 -5.27 5.47 -16.01
C LYS A 604 -4.04 6.07 -16.67
N LEU A 605 -4.15 6.61 -17.88
CA LEU A 605 -3.05 7.33 -18.54
C LEU A 605 -2.64 8.57 -17.76
N ALA A 606 -3.61 9.35 -17.26
CA ALA A 606 -3.30 10.52 -16.44
C ALA A 606 -2.52 10.14 -15.16
N ASN A 607 -2.94 9.07 -14.47
CA ASN A 607 -2.27 8.58 -13.26
C ASN A 607 -0.85 8.08 -13.56
N SER A 608 -0.71 7.21 -14.56
CA SER A 608 0.58 6.63 -14.95
C SER A 608 1.56 7.67 -15.52
N LEU A 609 1.11 8.63 -16.32
CA LEU A 609 1.99 9.69 -16.86
C LEU A 609 2.48 10.65 -15.77
N LEU A 610 1.64 10.98 -14.78
CA LEU A 610 2.09 11.75 -13.62
C LEU A 610 3.14 10.99 -12.82
N LEU A 611 2.96 9.68 -12.62
CA LEU A 611 3.95 8.83 -11.96
C LEU A 611 5.26 8.70 -12.75
N LEU A 612 5.19 8.53 -14.07
CA LEU A 612 6.39 8.45 -14.90
C LEU A 612 7.19 9.77 -14.84
N LEU A 613 6.51 10.92 -14.94
CA LEU A 613 7.13 12.23 -14.77
C LEU A 613 7.78 12.39 -13.38
N GLN A 614 7.08 11.98 -12.31
CA GLN A 614 7.60 11.98 -10.93
C GLN A 614 8.88 11.13 -10.82
N SER A 615 8.90 9.94 -11.44
CA SER A 615 10.08 9.06 -11.45
C SER A 615 11.30 9.68 -12.16
N LEU A 616 11.07 10.56 -13.14
CA LEU A 616 12.11 11.28 -13.87
C LEU A 616 12.47 12.66 -13.26
N GLY A 617 11.96 12.91 -12.04
CA GLY A 617 12.18 14.14 -11.27
C GLY A 617 11.41 15.36 -11.78
N ILE A 618 10.38 15.14 -12.60
CA ILE A 618 9.50 16.17 -13.17
C ILE A 618 8.17 16.20 -12.42
N VAL A 619 7.85 17.33 -11.82
CA VAL A 619 6.61 17.52 -11.05
C VAL A 619 5.65 18.36 -11.87
N ALA A 620 4.68 17.68 -12.49
CA ALA A 620 3.59 18.30 -13.22
C ALA A 620 2.36 18.52 -12.33
N SER A 621 1.61 19.60 -12.57
CA SER A 621 0.26 19.81 -12.03
C SER A 621 -0.79 19.09 -12.88
N LEU A 622 -1.94 18.80 -12.29
CA LEU A 622 -3.11 18.23 -12.96
C LEU A 622 -4.27 19.24 -12.90
N LYS A 623 -4.92 19.51 -14.03
CA LYS A 623 -6.18 20.25 -14.12
C LYS A 623 -7.24 19.31 -14.68
N ARG A 624 -8.47 19.39 -14.17
CA ARG A 624 -9.65 18.73 -14.72
C ARG A 624 -10.53 19.76 -15.41
N CYS A 625 -11.10 19.44 -16.57
CA CYS A 625 -12.12 20.26 -17.21
C CYS A 625 -13.10 19.44 -18.04
N TYR A 626 -14.34 19.93 -18.08
CA TYR A 626 -15.27 19.60 -19.15
C TYR A 626 -15.06 20.59 -20.30
N ASN A 627 -15.19 20.12 -21.53
CA ASN A 627 -14.94 20.92 -22.73
C ASN A 627 -16.27 21.07 -23.46
N ASN A 628 -16.55 22.20 -24.12
CA ASN A 628 -17.83 22.43 -24.83
C ASN A 628 -18.13 21.39 -25.96
N LYS A 629 -17.16 20.52 -26.29
CA LYS A 629 -17.27 19.42 -27.26
C LYS A 629 -17.10 18.01 -26.66
N SER A 630 -16.90 17.89 -25.34
CA SER A 630 -16.65 16.61 -24.66
C SER A 630 -17.60 16.42 -23.49
N THR A 631 -18.40 15.35 -23.54
CA THR A 631 -19.21 14.85 -22.42
C THR A 631 -18.37 14.20 -21.32
N THR A 632 -17.10 13.89 -21.60
CA THR A 632 -16.18 13.21 -20.67
C THR A 632 -15.17 14.18 -20.08
N LEU A 633 -14.86 14.00 -18.79
CA LEU A 633 -13.86 14.76 -18.05
C LEU A 633 -12.46 14.62 -18.68
N THR A 634 -11.82 15.76 -18.96
CA THR A 634 -10.46 15.81 -19.50
C THR A 634 -9.45 16.13 -18.40
N TYR A 635 -8.38 15.35 -18.35
CA TYR A 635 -7.21 15.50 -17.49
C TYR A 635 -6.09 16.22 -18.25
N ILE A 636 -5.77 17.45 -17.86
CA ILE A 636 -4.68 18.25 -18.42
C ILE A 636 -3.50 18.21 -17.44
N ILE A 637 -2.43 17.55 -17.85
CA ILE A 637 -1.14 17.51 -17.16
C ILE A 637 -0.32 18.71 -17.62
N ARG A 638 0.16 19.54 -16.69
CA ARG A 638 0.88 20.79 -16.97
C ARG A 638 2.22 20.85 -16.23
N ILE A 639 3.31 21.01 -16.97
CA ILE A 639 4.68 21.15 -16.48
C ILE A 639 5.08 22.62 -16.50
N ASN A 640 5.51 23.14 -15.34
CA ASN A 640 5.85 24.54 -15.10
C ASN A 640 7.28 24.70 -14.55
N GLY A 641 7.81 25.92 -14.58
CA GLY A 641 9.11 26.27 -13.98
C GLY A 641 10.28 26.06 -14.95
N LEU A 642 11.19 27.04 -15.01
CA LEU A 642 12.15 27.21 -16.09
C LEU A 642 12.99 25.95 -16.36
N ASN A 643 13.55 25.33 -15.32
CA ASN A 643 14.41 24.15 -15.48
C ASN A 643 13.64 22.92 -16.02
N GLN A 644 12.40 22.70 -15.57
CA GLN A 644 11.58 21.59 -16.06
C GLN A 644 11.14 21.84 -17.51
N VAL A 645 10.76 23.09 -17.81
CA VAL A 645 10.35 23.51 -19.15
C VAL A 645 11.51 23.48 -20.14
N LYS A 646 12.76 23.77 -19.74
CA LYS A 646 13.95 23.54 -20.59
C LYS A 646 14.16 22.04 -20.84
N LYS A 647 14.24 21.23 -19.77
CA LYS A 647 14.51 19.77 -19.87
C LYS A 647 13.46 19.01 -20.68
N ILE A 648 12.18 19.35 -20.52
CA ILE A 648 11.08 18.74 -21.30
C ILE A 648 10.93 19.41 -22.67
N GLY A 649 11.23 20.72 -22.76
CA GLY A 649 11.21 21.48 -24.01
C GLY A 649 12.13 20.88 -25.07
N GLU A 650 13.34 20.44 -24.69
CA GLU A 650 14.30 19.80 -25.60
C GLU A 650 13.76 18.54 -26.30
N LEU A 651 12.78 17.84 -25.71
CA LEU A 651 12.11 16.69 -26.34
C LEU A 651 11.33 17.10 -27.60
N PHE A 652 10.84 18.34 -27.69
CA PHE A 652 10.07 18.86 -28.82
C PHE A 652 10.91 19.14 -30.09
N GLY A 653 12.23 18.91 -30.08
CA GLY A 653 13.07 19.05 -31.28
C GLY A 653 13.05 20.47 -31.86
N ASP A 654 12.89 20.61 -33.17
CA ASP A 654 12.93 21.90 -33.86
C ASP A 654 11.85 22.89 -33.36
N LYS A 655 10.70 22.36 -32.92
CA LYS A 655 9.63 23.15 -32.31
C LYS A 655 10.14 23.92 -31.09
N TRP A 656 11.08 23.39 -30.31
CA TRP A 656 11.70 24.05 -29.15
C TRP A 656 12.62 25.22 -29.50
N SER A 657 13.35 25.15 -30.61
CA SER A 657 14.30 26.19 -31.04
C SER A 657 13.66 27.57 -31.17
N ASN A 658 12.38 27.61 -31.57
CA ASN A 658 11.56 28.82 -31.65
C ASN A 658 11.24 29.47 -30.29
N TYR A 659 11.34 28.71 -29.19
CA TYR A 659 11.00 29.13 -27.83
C TYR A 659 12.25 29.27 -26.94
N LYS A 660 13.37 28.62 -27.28
CA LYS A 660 14.64 28.65 -26.55
C LYS A 660 15.09 30.09 -26.23
N LYS A 661 15.06 30.98 -27.24
CA LYS A 661 15.34 32.43 -27.11
C LYS A 661 14.45 33.16 -26.09
N ILE A 662 13.23 32.68 -25.83
CA ILE A 662 12.36 33.22 -24.78
C ILE A 662 12.91 32.78 -23.42
N THR A 663 13.23 31.49 -23.24
CA THR A 663 13.75 30.94 -21.97
C THR A 663 15.14 31.43 -21.58
N ASP A 664 15.98 31.80 -22.54
CA ASP A 664 17.32 32.31 -22.26
C ASP A 664 17.33 33.79 -21.82
N ARG A 665 16.22 34.51 -22.02
CA ARG A 665 16.04 35.90 -21.55
C ARG A 665 15.59 36.02 -20.08
N TYR A 666 15.40 34.91 -19.37
CA TYR A 666 14.92 34.92 -17.98
C TYR A 666 16.05 35.32 -17.02
N LYS A 667 16.09 36.60 -16.62
CA LYS A 667 17.06 37.13 -15.64
C LYS A 667 16.87 36.62 -14.20
N ARG A 668 15.77 35.91 -13.88
CA ARG A 668 15.51 35.34 -12.56
C ARG A 668 14.99 33.91 -12.70
N ASN A 669 15.60 32.98 -11.95
CA ASN A 669 15.13 31.60 -11.86
C ASN A 669 13.95 31.52 -10.88
N ILE A 670 12.73 31.65 -11.40
CA ILE A 670 11.50 31.56 -10.60
C ILE A 670 11.29 30.09 -10.22
N LYS A 671 11.37 29.77 -8.93
CA LYS A 671 11.10 28.42 -8.40
C LYS A 671 9.68 27.96 -8.81
N PRO A 672 9.47 26.67 -9.10
CA PRO A 672 8.14 26.13 -9.40
C PRO A 672 7.13 26.47 -8.30
N ILE A 673 5.97 26.97 -8.69
CA ILE A 673 4.90 27.33 -7.76
C ILE A 673 3.99 26.12 -7.55
N GLY A 674 3.67 25.80 -6.29
CA GLY A 674 2.70 24.78 -5.91
C GLY A 674 3.26 23.56 -5.21
N TYR A 675 4.58 23.37 -5.14
CA TYR A 675 5.22 22.28 -4.39
C TYR A 675 6.57 22.72 -3.81
N LYS A 676 7.03 22.07 -2.73
CA LYS A 676 8.43 22.15 -2.27
C LYS A 676 9.18 20.90 -2.73
N LYS A 677 10.45 21.04 -3.12
CA LYS A 677 11.28 19.91 -3.56
C LYS A 677 12.28 19.52 -2.49
N PHE A 678 12.32 18.22 -2.20
CA PHE A 678 13.35 17.52 -1.42
C PHE A 678 14.06 16.51 -2.35
N ASP A 679 14.96 15.70 -1.81
CA ASP A 679 15.82 14.83 -2.63
C ASP A 679 15.05 13.71 -3.34
N ASN A 680 14.26 12.94 -2.59
CA ASN A 680 13.51 11.77 -3.09
C ASN A 680 11.99 12.01 -3.17
N TYR A 681 11.51 13.21 -2.85
CA TYR A 681 10.07 13.51 -2.84
C TYR A 681 9.83 15.00 -3.01
N VAL A 682 8.59 15.35 -3.31
CA VAL A 682 8.10 16.72 -3.21
C VAL A 682 6.89 16.76 -2.29
N SER A 683 6.71 17.89 -1.61
CA SER A 683 5.52 18.11 -0.79
C SER A 683 4.51 18.95 -1.57
N LEU A 684 3.25 18.52 -1.55
CA LEU A 684 2.13 19.21 -2.20
C LEU A 684 1.21 19.77 -1.12
N LYS A 685 0.96 21.09 -1.15
CA LYS A 685 -0.06 21.66 -0.27
C LYS A 685 -1.43 21.13 -0.66
N VAL A 686 -2.23 20.74 0.31
CA VAL A 686 -3.65 20.48 0.11
C VAL A 686 -4.33 21.83 -0.15
N LYS A 687 -5.21 21.87 -1.15
CA LYS A 687 -5.88 23.07 -1.66
C LYS A 687 -7.37 23.08 -1.32
N SER A 688 -8.04 21.93 -1.31
CA SER A 688 -9.38 21.78 -0.76
C SER A 688 -9.54 20.38 -0.16
N VAL A 689 -10.47 20.27 0.79
CA VAL A 689 -10.87 19.01 1.40
C VAL A 689 -12.39 18.99 1.37
N GLU A 690 -12.97 18.07 0.63
CA GLU A 690 -14.41 18.08 0.29
C GLU A 690 -15.08 16.80 0.81
N ARG A 691 -16.29 16.92 1.38
CA ARG A 691 -17.11 15.77 1.81
C ARG A 691 -18.01 15.35 0.65
N GLU A 692 -18.11 14.06 0.41
CA GLU A 692 -18.94 13.48 -0.64
C GLU A 692 -19.63 12.24 -0.07
N TYR A 693 -20.95 12.32 0.18
CA TYR A 693 -21.74 11.20 0.68
C TYR A 693 -21.60 9.99 -0.24
N TYR A 694 -21.32 8.83 0.34
CA TYR A 694 -21.12 7.59 -0.39
C TYR A 694 -21.83 6.43 0.31
N ASP A 695 -22.67 5.74 -0.45
CA ASP A 695 -23.34 4.51 -0.05
C ASP A 695 -22.88 3.41 -1.01
N GLY A 696 -22.10 2.46 -0.50
CA GLY A 696 -21.47 1.42 -1.30
C GLY A 696 -20.25 0.76 -0.67
N GLU A 697 -19.55 -0.03 -1.47
CA GLU A 697 -18.42 -0.83 -1.04
C GLU A 697 -17.15 0.02 -0.89
N VAL A 698 -16.43 -0.11 0.22
CA VAL A 698 -15.08 0.44 0.43
C VAL A 698 -14.06 -0.68 0.62
N TYR A 699 -12.82 -0.41 0.22
CA TYR A 699 -11.75 -1.39 0.06
C TYR A 699 -10.57 -1.03 0.96
N SER A 700 -9.85 -1.99 1.52
CA SER A 700 -8.66 -1.72 2.34
C SER A 700 -7.52 -2.66 1.96
N VAL A 701 -6.27 -2.23 2.14
CA VAL A 701 -5.08 -3.03 1.80
C VAL A 701 -4.08 -3.04 2.95
N GLU A 702 -3.42 -4.19 3.14
CA GLU A 702 -2.29 -4.32 4.05
C GLU A 702 -1.01 -4.55 3.24
N THR A 703 0.01 -3.70 3.46
CA THR A 703 1.32 -3.79 2.83
C THR A 703 2.41 -4.15 3.84
N ASP A 704 3.59 -4.53 3.35
CA ASP A 704 4.70 -4.96 4.21
C ASP A 704 5.29 -3.88 5.12
N ASN A 705 5.23 -2.61 4.71
CA ASN A 705 5.75 -1.44 5.42
C ASN A 705 4.64 -0.47 5.88
N ASN A 706 3.38 -0.93 5.89
CA ASN A 706 2.19 -0.13 6.16
C ASN A 706 2.02 1.11 5.25
N LEU A 707 2.73 1.21 4.12
CA LEU A 707 2.67 2.34 3.18
C LEU A 707 2.33 1.88 1.75
N LEU A 708 1.68 2.76 0.98
CA LEU A 708 1.41 2.57 -0.45
C LEU A 708 1.35 3.90 -1.21
N ILE A 709 1.61 3.85 -2.52
CA ILE A 709 1.35 4.95 -3.45
C ILE A 709 0.05 4.70 -4.20
N SER A 710 -0.93 5.55 -3.94
CA SER A 710 -2.26 5.53 -4.53
C SER A 710 -2.44 6.66 -5.56
N SER A 711 -3.68 7.03 -5.83
CA SER A 711 -4.12 7.93 -6.88
C SER A 711 -3.20 9.13 -7.10
N TYR A 712 -2.78 9.27 -8.36
CA TYR A 712 -1.95 10.33 -8.93
C TYR A 712 -0.55 10.50 -8.27
N GLY A 713 -0.08 9.47 -7.56
CA GLY A 713 1.25 9.38 -6.96
C GLY A 713 1.33 9.77 -5.48
N LEU A 714 0.22 9.79 -4.75
CA LEU A 714 0.16 10.18 -3.33
C LEU A 714 0.47 9.01 -2.38
N LEU A 715 1.16 9.29 -1.26
CA LEU A 715 1.58 8.30 -0.25
C LEU A 715 0.57 8.16 0.93
N ILE A 716 0.18 6.92 1.29
CA ILE A 716 -0.97 6.57 2.17
C ILE A 716 -0.68 5.30 3.04
N HIS A 717 -1.48 4.96 4.08
CA HIS A 717 -1.19 3.91 5.12
C HIS A 717 -2.31 2.81 5.33
N ASN A 718 -2.09 1.72 6.11
CA ASN A 718 -2.91 0.47 6.20
C ASN A 718 -3.87 0.29 7.45
N CYS A 719 -4.29 -0.94 7.88
CA CYS A 719 -5.34 -1.23 8.93
C CYS A 719 -5.18 -2.49 9.87
N PHE A 720 -6.12 -2.76 10.82
CA PHE A 720 -5.91 -3.52 12.10
C PHE A 720 -6.91 -4.67 12.60
N PRO A 721 -8.25 -4.52 12.68
CA PRO A 721 -9.19 -5.09 13.72
C PRO A 721 -9.37 -6.62 14.10
N LYS A 722 -8.41 -7.53 13.94
CA LYS A 722 -8.71 -8.96 13.63
C LYS A 722 -8.92 -10.02 14.74
N ASP A 723 -8.10 -10.08 15.80
CA ASP A 723 -7.91 -11.33 16.56
C ASP A 723 -9.13 -11.86 17.36
N VAL A 724 -9.99 -10.97 17.89
CA VAL A 724 -11.16 -11.37 18.71
C VAL A 724 -12.18 -12.12 17.85
N LYS A 725 -12.44 -11.64 16.63
CA LYS A 725 -13.38 -12.25 15.68
C LYS A 725 -12.88 -13.62 15.23
N ALA A 726 -11.57 -13.79 15.03
CA ALA A 726 -10.95 -15.07 14.70
C ALA A 726 -11.04 -16.11 15.84
N LEU A 727 -11.10 -15.69 17.11
CA LEU A 727 -11.36 -16.63 18.22
C LEU A 727 -12.83 -17.02 18.31
N ILE A 728 -13.77 -16.07 18.17
CA ILE A 728 -15.21 -16.37 18.12
C ILE A 728 -15.47 -17.44 17.05
N LYS A 729 -14.92 -17.25 15.85
CA LYS A 729 -15.05 -18.18 14.73
C LYS A 729 -14.44 -19.57 15.02
N GLN A 730 -13.33 -19.66 15.76
CA GLN A 730 -12.77 -20.95 16.19
C GLN A 730 -13.69 -21.72 17.14
N PHE A 731 -14.39 -21.04 18.05
CA PHE A 731 -15.40 -21.67 18.90
C PHE A 731 -16.59 -22.18 18.07
N GLU A 732 -17.13 -21.35 17.17
CA GLU A 732 -18.24 -21.70 16.27
C GLU A 732 -17.90 -22.90 15.37
N ASN A 733 -16.69 -22.93 14.79
CA ASN A 733 -16.22 -24.03 13.96
C ASN A 733 -16.06 -25.37 14.74
N ASN A 734 -16.03 -25.32 16.08
CA ASN A 734 -16.05 -26.50 16.95
C ASN A 734 -17.44 -26.77 17.56
N ASN A 735 -18.49 -26.08 17.07
CA ASN A 735 -19.87 -26.14 17.56
C ASN A 735 -20.03 -25.75 19.05
N ILE A 736 -19.19 -24.83 19.53
CA ILE A 736 -19.25 -24.28 20.89
C ILE A 736 -19.63 -22.80 20.80
N GLU A 737 -20.62 -22.34 21.57
CA GLU A 737 -21.03 -20.93 21.57
C GLU A 737 -20.15 -20.09 22.52
N PRO A 738 -19.38 -19.11 22.04
CA PRO A 738 -18.46 -18.33 22.87
C PRO A 738 -19.16 -17.14 23.56
N ILE A 739 -20.14 -17.44 24.42
CA ILE A 739 -21.05 -16.46 25.06
C ILE A 739 -20.28 -15.23 25.60
N LEU A 740 -19.23 -15.44 26.40
CA LEU A 740 -18.46 -14.36 27.02
C LEU A 740 -17.69 -13.48 26.01
N ILE A 741 -17.20 -14.07 24.92
CA ILE A 741 -16.38 -13.37 23.92
C ILE A 741 -17.29 -12.57 22.96
N LYS A 742 -18.45 -13.12 22.59
CA LYS A 742 -19.50 -12.37 21.89
C LYS A 742 -20.05 -11.23 22.73
N ALA A 743 -20.28 -11.45 24.02
CA ALA A 743 -20.65 -10.38 24.97
C ALA A 743 -19.56 -9.30 25.05
N THR A 744 -18.28 -9.68 25.08
CA THR A 744 -17.13 -8.75 25.12
C THR A 744 -17.13 -7.77 23.94
N ASP A 745 -17.32 -8.26 22.70
CA ASP A 745 -17.33 -7.41 21.50
C ASP A 745 -18.58 -6.50 21.48
N LYS A 746 -19.75 -7.04 21.84
CA LYS A 746 -20.99 -6.27 21.96
C LYS A 746 -20.88 -5.13 22.98
N VAL A 747 -20.37 -5.42 24.18
CA VAL A 747 -20.20 -4.43 25.26
C VAL A 747 -19.27 -3.29 24.82
N ASN A 748 -18.22 -3.57 24.04
CA ASN A 748 -17.33 -2.57 23.48
C ASN A 748 -18.04 -1.61 22.50
N GLU A 749 -18.90 -2.12 21.60
CA GLU A 749 -19.66 -1.25 20.68
C GLU A 749 -20.74 -0.43 21.39
N GLU A 750 -21.34 -0.96 22.45
CA GLU A 750 -22.32 -0.23 23.27
C GLU A 750 -21.68 0.78 24.22
N GLN A 751 -20.40 0.62 24.56
CA GLN A 751 -19.71 1.45 25.55
C GLN A 751 -19.68 2.94 25.16
N ILE A 752 -19.36 3.22 23.90
CA ILE A 752 -19.26 4.60 23.41
C ILE A 752 -20.62 5.32 23.46
N LYS A 753 -21.69 4.59 23.10
CA LYS A 753 -23.06 5.09 23.12
C LYS A 753 -23.54 5.40 24.55
N TRP A 754 -23.20 4.53 25.50
CA TRP A 754 -23.50 4.76 26.91
C TRP A 754 -22.78 6.00 27.47
N PHE A 755 -21.50 6.21 27.13
CA PHE A 755 -20.77 7.38 27.60
C PHE A 755 -21.33 8.69 27.02
N PHE A 756 -21.75 8.67 25.75
CA PHE A 756 -22.49 9.78 25.15
C PHE A 756 -23.81 10.07 25.88
N GLU A 757 -24.65 9.06 26.13
CA GLU A 757 -25.91 9.24 26.86
C GLU A 757 -25.70 9.73 28.31
N LYS A 758 -24.54 9.47 28.93
CA LYS A 758 -24.17 10.07 30.22
C LYS A 758 -24.00 11.59 30.15
N ILE A 759 -23.39 12.11 29.08
CA ILE A 759 -23.23 13.56 28.86
C ILE A 759 -24.61 14.19 28.68
N LYS A 760 -25.43 13.58 27.81
CA LYS A 760 -26.82 13.97 27.56
C LYS A 760 -27.69 13.93 28.82
N GLY A 761 -27.51 12.93 29.70
CA GLY A 761 -28.23 12.83 30.97
C GLY A 761 -27.96 13.97 31.96
N TYR A 762 -26.83 14.68 31.89
CA TYR A 762 -26.55 15.83 32.75
C TYR A 762 -27.13 17.15 32.21
N TYR A 763 -27.02 17.41 30.90
CA TYR A 763 -27.51 18.65 30.28
C TYR A 763 -28.95 18.57 29.74
N GLY A 764 -29.49 17.36 29.55
CA GLY A 764 -30.75 17.12 28.86
C GLY A 764 -30.59 17.35 27.36
N ASN A 765 -30.90 18.57 26.90
CA ASN A 765 -30.70 18.96 25.51
C ASN A 765 -29.25 19.47 25.32
N LEU A 766 -28.55 18.90 24.35
CA LEU A 766 -27.16 19.30 24.03
C LEU A 766 -27.07 20.46 23.03
N ASN A 767 -28.18 20.85 22.40
CA ASN A 767 -28.20 21.90 21.38
C ASN A 767 -27.65 23.23 21.93
N GLY A 768 -26.55 23.72 21.34
CA GLY A 768 -25.87 24.96 21.73
C GLY A 768 -24.92 24.85 22.93
N LYS A 769 -24.82 23.70 23.61
CA LYS A 769 -23.88 23.48 24.74
C LYS A 769 -22.46 23.23 24.25
N THR A 770 -21.45 23.87 24.85
CA THR A 770 -20.04 23.77 24.40
C THR A 770 -19.21 22.81 25.23
N PHE A 771 -18.46 21.93 24.58
CA PHE A 771 -17.56 20.96 25.16
C PHE A 771 -16.12 21.18 24.70
N ALA A 772 -15.12 20.80 25.48
CA ALA A 772 -13.78 20.46 24.98
C ALA A 772 -13.64 18.93 24.83
N VAL A 773 -12.74 18.43 23.97
CA VAL A 773 -12.42 16.99 23.87
C VAL A 773 -10.89 16.81 23.81
N LEU A 774 -10.31 16.29 24.88
CA LEU A 774 -8.86 16.17 25.06
C LEU A 774 -8.41 14.72 24.82
N GLY A 775 -7.57 14.50 23.82
CA GLY A 775 -7.13 13.20 23.34
C GLY A 775 -8.01 12.69 22.20
N LEU A 776 -7.39 12.32 21.08
CA LEU A 776 -8.05 12.09 19.81
C LEU A 776 -7.56 10.82 19.08
N ALA A 777 -6.28 10.43 19.26
CA ALA A 777 -5.76 9.14 18.80
C ALA A 777 -6.36 7.92 19.51
N PHE A 778 -6.32 6.74 18.87
CA PHE A 778 -6.93 5.53 19.46
C PHE A 778 -6.27 5.14 20.79
N LYS A 779 -4.97 5.44 20.94
CA LYS A 779 -4.15 5.36 22.15
C LYS A 779 -3.08 6.48 22.13
N PRO A 780 -2.37 6.75 23.24
CA PRO A 780 -1.23 7.68 23.25
C PRO A 780 -0.05 7.22 22.37
N ASN A 781 0.83 8.16 22.04
CA ASN A 781 2.12 7.92 21.35
C ASN A 781 2.02 7.22 19.99
N THR A 782 0.84 7.23 19.39
CA THR A 782 0.62 6.89 17.98
C THR A 782 -0.17 8.02 17.34
N ASP A 783 -0.04 8.13 16.03
CA ASP A 783 -0.88 8.96 15.18
C ASP A 783 -2.08 8.17 14.61
N ASP A 784 -2.14 6.87 14.85
CA ASP A 784 -3.26 6.04 14.45
C ASP A 784 -4.57 6.46 15.16
N LEU A 785 -5.60 6.77 14.38
CA LEU A 785 -6.98 6.91 14.88
C LEU A 785 -8.00 6.06 14.08
N ARG A 786 -7.54 4.95 13.48
CA ARG A 786 -8.38 3.90 12.88
C ARG A 786 -9.37 3.37 13.93
N GLU A 787 -10.68 3.46 13.66
CA GLU A 787 -11.83 3.62 14.60
C GLU A 787 -11.45 4.05 16.04
N SER A 788 -10.72 5.14 16.18
CA SER A 788 -10.60 5.84 17.46
C SER A 788 -11.99 6.18 17.99
N ARG A 789 -12.19 5.93 19.29
CA ARG A 789 -13.48 6.18 19.94
C ARG A 789 -13.70 7.64 20.30
N ALA A 790 -12.63 8.43 20.40
CA ALA A 790 -12.74 9.88 20.52
C ALA A 790 -13.50 10.46 19.33
N ILE A 791 -13.23 9.95 18.13
CA ILE A 791 -13.88 10.34 16.87
C ILE A 791 -15.36 9.97 16.91
N LYS A 792 -15.69 8.69 17.15
CA LYS A 792 -17.08 8.24 17.28
C LYS A 792 -17.88 9.04 18.34
N LEU A 793 -17.24 9.53 19.40
CA LEU A 793 -17.89 10.38 20.41
C LEU A 793 -18.18 11.79 19.91
N ILE A 794 -17.23 12.40 19.19
CA ILE A 794 -17.36 13.76 18.66
C ILE A 794 -18.51 13.80 17.65
N ASP A 795 -18.63 12.79 16.78
CA ASP A 795 -19.74 12.66 15.83
C ASP A 795 -21.11 12.75 16.55
N MET A 796 -21.32 11.90 17.57
CA MET A 796 -22.58 11.86 18.34
C MET A 796 -22.93 13.18 19.05
N LEU A 797 -21.92 13.91 19.53
CA LEU A 797 -22.10 15.23 20.17
C LEU A 797 -22.57 16.27 19.15
N LEU A 798 -21.95 16.30 17.97
CA LEU A 798 -22.29 17.23 16.89
C LEU A 798 -23.68 16.94 16.31
N ASP A 799 -24.03 15.67 16.11
CA ASP A 799 -25.36 15.24 15.66
C ASP A 799 -26.48 15.66 16.62
N SER A 800 -26.15 15.89 17.89
CA SER A 800 -27.08 16.38 18.92
C SER A 800 -27.09 17.91 19.09
N GLY A 801 -26.46 18.65 18.17
CA GLY A 801 -26.40 20.11 18.16
C GLY A 801 -25.39 20.73 19.15
N ALA A 802 -24.56 19.92 19.81
CA ALA A 802 -23.55 20.41 20.73
C ALA A 802 -22.41 21.13 20.00
N ILE A 803 -21.68 21.96 20.73
CA ILE A 803 -20.41 22.59 20.33
C ILE A 803 -19.25 21.85 20.97
N VAL A 804 -18.11 21.70 20.29
CA VAL A 804 -16.98 20.86 20.71
C VAL A 804 -15.63 21.57 20.45
N LYS A 805 -14.60 21.35 21.28
CA LYS A 805 -13.25 21.95 21.17
C LYS A 805 -12.14 20.92 21.42
N GLY A 806 -11.63 20.27 20.36
CA GLY A 806 -10.65 19.21 20.43
C GLY A 806 -9.19 19.63 20.69
N PHE A 807 -8.39 18.76 21.29
CA PHE A 807 -6.93 18.88 21.49
C PHE A 807 -6.30 17.48 21.68
N ASP A 808 -5.03 17.24 21.35
CA ASP A 808 -4.25 16.01 21.59
C ASP A 808 -2.77 16.42 21.85
N TYR A 809 -1.88 15.57 22.36
CA TYR A 809 -0.46 15.92 22.54
C TYR A 809 0.45 15.50 21.39
N VAL A 810 0.25 14.31 20.81
CA VAL A 810 1.01 13.94 19.61
C VAL A 810 0.60 14.96 18.55
N GLU A 811 1.55 15.81 18.14
CA GLU A 811 1.32 16.84 17.13
C GLU A 811 0.62 16.21 15.93
N LYS A 812 1.10 15.02 15.58
CA LYS A 812 0.45 14.24 14.56
C LYS A 812 -0.99 13.90 14.91
N ALA A 813 -1.31 13.17 15.99
CA ALA A 813 -2.70 12.97 16.43
C ALA A 813 -3.61 14.23 16.43
N ARG A 814 -3.12 15.44 16.79
CA ARG A 814 -3.90 16.69 16.63
C ARG A 814 -4.14 17.02 15.18
N GLU A 815 -3.11 17.04 14.37
CA GLU A 815 -3.24 17.29 12.96
C GLU A 815 -4.13 16.23 12.29
N ASN A 816 -3.93 14.97 12.63
CA ASN A 816 -4.83 13.84 12.47
C ASN A 816 -6.19 14.02 13.12
N THR A 817 -6.58 15.14 13.72
CA THR A 817 -7.95 15.34 14.24
C THR A 817 -8.55 16.71 13.90
N ILE A 818 -7.71 17.68 13.57
CA ILE A 818 -8.08 19.07 13.23
C ILE A 818 -8.98 19.17 11.99
N ASN A 819 -8.91 18.13 11.22
CA ASN A 819 -8.85 18.20 9.80
C ASN A 819 -10.05 17.34 9.28
N MET A 820 -10.58 16.40 10.12
CA MET A 820 -11.75 15.48 9.99
C MET A 820 -12.95 16.27 9.61
N TYR A 821 -13.21 17.12 10.56
CA TYR A 821 -14.30 18.02 10.54
C TYR A 821 -13.99 19.20 9.61
N LYS A 822 -12.87 19.15 8.86
CA LYS A 822 -12.44 20.10 7.82
C LYS A 822 -12.48 21.52 8.31
N LEU A 823 -12.03 21.69 9.54
CA LEU A 823 -12.14 22.93 10.29
C LEU A 823 -11.27 24.00 9.63
N ASN A 824 -11.57 25.28 9.81
CA ASN A 824 -10.78 26.36 9.23
C ASN A 824 -10.09 27.17 10.34
N LYS A 825 -8.76 27.42 10.26
CA LYS A 825 -8.02 28.17 11.30
C LYS A 825 -8.32 29.69 11.31
N SER A 826 -9.04 30.23 10.32
CA SER A 826 -9.13 31.69 10.08
C SER A 826 -10.48 32.35 10.34
N LYS A 827 -11.54 31.58 10.64
CA LYS A 827 -12.90 32.10 10.92
C LYS A 827 -13.53 31.35 12.08
N VAL A 828 -14.20 32.10 12.96
CA VAL A 828 -14.68 31.63 14.28
C VAL A 828 -15.97 30.81 14.21
N PHE A 829 -16.59 30.61 13.04
CA PHE A 829 -17.87 29.91 12.95
C PHE A 829 -18.07 29.27 11.56
N TYR A 830 -18.30 27.95 11.50
CA TYR A 830 -18.72 27.25 10.27
C TYR A 830 -19.34 25.86 10.52
N GLY A 831 -20.63 25.71 10.20
CA GLY A 831 -21.26 24.45 9.75
C GLY A 831 -21.37 23.33 10.77
N TYR A 832 -20.23 22.78 11.19
CA TYR A 832 -20.14 21.89 12.34
C TYR A 832 -19.72 22.72 13.54
N ASN A 833 -20.39 22.49 14.66
CA ASN A 833 -20.10 23.14 15.91
C ASN A 833 -18.81 22.55 16.54
N LEU A 834 -17.67 22.57 15.84
CA LEU A 834 -16.40 22.02 16.35
C LEU A 834 -15.21 22.95 16.07
N TYR A 835 -14.31 23.00 17.03
CA TYR A 835 -12.99 23.63 16.96
C TYR A 835 -11.95 22.56 17.31
N VAL A 836 -10.73 22.63 16.79
CA VAL A 836 -9.60 21.84 17.31
C VAL A 836 -8.39 22.76 17.38
N LEU A 837 -7.78 22.82 18.55
CA LEU A 837 -6.90 23.90 18.96
C LEU A 837 -5.49 23.38 19.27
N ASP A 838 -4.50 24.23 19.03
CA ASP A 838 -3.08 23.88 19.18
C ASP A 838 -2.58 24.05 20.63
N ASP A 839 -3.33 24.78 21.46
CA ASP A 839 -3.10 25.00 22.89
C ASP A 839 -4.27 24.47 23.73
N LEU A 840 -3.94 23.85 24.85
CA LEU A 840 -4.90 23.21 25.75
C LEU A 840 -5.75 24.22 26.53
N TYR A 841 -5.21 25.39 26.89
CA TYR A 841 -5.91 26.38 27.71
C TYR A 841 -6.99 27.14 26.91
N GLU A 842 -6.73 27.42 25.63
CA GLU A 842 -7.78 27.95 24.74
C GLU A 842 -8.81 26.86 24.34
N ALA A 843 -8.43 25.57 24.30
CA ALA A 843 -9.36 24.47 24.06
C ALA A 843 -10.46 24.36 25.13
N VAL A 844 -10.13 24.64 26.38
CA VAL A 844 -11.05 24.58 27.53
C VAL A 844 -11.69 25.91 27.90
N LYS A 845 -11.43 26.99 27.15
CA LYS A 845 -11.97 28.32 27.43
C LYS A 845 -13.41 28.47 26.95
N ASP A 846 -14.25 29.14 27.74
CA ASP A 846 -15.65 29.42 27.49
C ASP A 846 -16.50 28.17 27.14
N VAL A 847 -16.13 27.00 27.67
CA VAL A 847 -16.88 25.74 27.49
C VAL A 847 -17.82 25.47 28.67
N ASP A 848 -18.96 24.84 28.39
CA ASP A 848 -19.90 24.28 29.34
C ASP A 848 -19.38 22.95 29.95
N GLY A 849 -18.49 22.22 29.28
CA GLY A 849 -17.79 21.07 29.89
C GLY A 849 -16.50 20.66 29.17
N ILE A 850 -15.68 19.83 29.82
CA ILE A 850 -14.42 19.28 29.26
C ILE A 850 -14.54 17.77 29.17
N ILE A 851 -14.31 17.17 28.01
CA ILE A 851 -14.28 15.72 27.80
C ILE A 851 -12.83 15.27 27.65
N ILE A 852 -12.47 14.09 28.17
CA ILE A 852 -11.16 13.46 27.91
C ILE A 852 -11.39 12.12 27.21
N ALA A 853 -10.73 11.87 26.08
CA ALA A 853 -10.98 10.73 25.21
C ALA A 853 -9.72 9.93 24.79
N THR A 854 -8.50 10.40 25.11
CA THR A 854 -7.25 9.61 25.03
C THR A 854 -6.38 9.87 26.26
N GLU A 855 -5.76 8.81 26.80
CA GLU A 855 -5.16 8.76 28.14
C GLU A 855 -3.76 9.39 28.28
N TYR A 856 -3.63 10.67 27.91
CA TYR A 856 -2.43 11.45 28.21
C TYR A 856 -2.39 11.97 29.66
N ASP A 857 -1.21 12.39 30.13
CA ASP A 857 -1.00 12.86 31.51
C ASP A 857 -1.40 14.33 31.73
N TYR A 858 -2.70 14.59 31.66
CA TYR A 858 -3.30 15.91 31.91
C TYR A 858 -3.16 16.40 33.36
N ASN A 859 -2.59 15.63 34.30
CA ASN A 859 -2.39 16.09 35.69
C ASN A 859 -1.26 17.12 35.81
N LYS A 860 -0.37 17.16 34.82
CA LYS A 860 0.71 18.15 34.66
C LYS A 860 0.20 19.55 34.31
N GLU A 861 -1.04 19.68 33.83
CA GLU A 861 -1.63 20.96 33.43
C GLU A 861 -2.15 21.79 34.63
N ASP A 862 -2.22 23.12 34.45
CA ASP A 862 -2.73 24.04 35.46
C ASP A 862 -4.26 24.07 35.50
N TRP A 863 -4.84 23.12 36.22
CA TRP A 863 -6.28 23.04 36.47
C TRP A 863 -6.88 24.25 37.20
N LYS A 864 -6.09 25.07 37.90
CA LYS A 864 -6.59 26.32 38.51
C LYS A 864 -6.80 27.38 37.43
N LYS A 865 -5.85 27.52 36.51
CA LYS A 865 -6.00 28.36 35.31
C LYS A 865 -7.17 27.88 34.44
N ILE A 866 -7.26 26.58 34.15
CA ILE A 866 -8.38 25.99 33.38
C ILE A 866 -9.73 26.31 34.05
N GLY A 867 -9.81 26.18 35.38
CA GLY A 867 -11.02 26.51 36.14
C GLY A 867 -11.47 27.98 36.06
N ASN A 868 -10.59 28.90 35.72
CA ASN A 868 -10.93 30.31 35.53
C ASN A 868 -11.30 30.64 34.06
N LEU A 869 -11.17 29.67 33.15
CA LEU A 869 -11.43 29.84 31.71
C LEU A 869 -12.74 29.18 31.26
N VAL A 870 -13.23 28.15 31.95
CA VAL A 870 -14.50 27.46 31.64
C VAL A 870 -15.74 28.27 32.05
N LYS A 871 -16.88 28.14 31.32
CA LYS A 871 -18.17 28.71 31.76
C LYS A 871 -18.74 27.94 32.95
N GLU A 872 -18.81 26.62 32.80
CA GLU A 872 -19.17 25.71 33.89
C GLU A 872 -17.97 24.81 34.18
N LYS A 873 -17.63 24.66 35.46
CA LYS A 873 -16.59 23.75 35.90
C LYS A 873 -17.12 22.31 35.86
N VAL A 874 -17.22 21.71 34.68
CA VAL A 874 -17.69 20.33 34.47
C VAL A 874 -16.69 19.52 33.63
N ILE A 875 -16.39 18.29 34.04
CA ILE A 875 -15.48 17.39 33.32
C ILE A 875 -16.14 16.01 33.12
N PHE A 876 -16.09 15.47 31.90
CA PHE A 876 -16.46 14.10 31.52
C PHE A 876 -15.21 13.31 31.11
N ASP A 877 -14.64 12.56 32.04
CA ASP A 877 -13.34 11.92 31.86
C ASP A 877 -13.50 10.50 31.32
N GLY A 878 -13.57 10.39 29.98
CA GLY A 878 -13.72 9.15 29.22
C GLY A 878 -12.54 8.19 29.30
N ARG A 879 -11.47 8.54 30.02
CA ARG A 879 -10.29 7.70 30.28
C ARG A 879 -9.91 7.61 31.76
N ASN A 880 -10.66 8.29 32.64
CA ASN A 880 -10.36 8.40 34.06
C ASN A 880 -8.89 8.80 34.34
N VAL A 881 -8.34 9.84 33.72
CA VAL A 881 -6.92 10.21 33.95
C VAL A 881 -6.68 11.21 35.07
N LEU A 882 -7.68 11.99 35.49
CA LEU A 882 -7.47 13.10 36.44
C LEU A 882 -7.46 12.73 37.93
N ASP A 883 -6.75 13.53 38.73
CA ASP A 883 -6.97 13.66 40.18
C ASP A 883 -8.28 14.41 40.47
N VAL A 884 -9.32 13.63 40.73
CA VAL A 884 -10.67 14.08 41.08
C VAL A 884 -10.69 14.95 42.36
N LYS A 885 -9.83 14.68 43.35
CA LYS A 885 -9.80 15.50 44.58
C LYS A 885 -9.21 16.87 44.29
N LYS A 886 -8.15 16.95 43.47
CA LYS A 886 -7.54 18.22 43.03
C LYS A 886 -8.52 19.06 42.24
N VAL A 887 -9.21 18.52 41.23
CA VAL A 887 -10.17 19.30 40.42
C VAL A 887 -11.45 19.65 41.18
N LYS A 888 -11.99 18.77 42.04
CA LYS A 888 -13.14 19.09 42.90
C LYS A 888 -12.85 20.23 43.87
N LYS A 889 -11.66 20.27 44.49
CA LYS A 889 -11.24 21.39 45.35
C LYS A 889 -11.18 22.73 44.61
N LEU A 890 -10.98 22.71 43.29
CA LEU A 890 -11.02 23.90 42.42
C LEU A 890 -12.44 24.26 41.94
N GLY A 891 -13.46 23.48 42.36
CA GLY A 891 -14.88 23.71 42.07
C GLY A 891 -15.43 22.90 40.89
N PHE A 892 -14.71 21.92 40.36
CA PHE A 892 -15.21 21.09 39.25
C PHE A 892 -16.17 19.98 39.68
N LYS A 893 -17.31 19.90 39.00
CA LYS A 893 -18.12 18.68 38.89
C LYS A 893 -17.40 17.71 37.96
N TYR A 894 -17.32 16.44 38.34
CA TYR A 894 -16.58 15.42 37.61
C TYR A 894 -17.47 14.22 37.29
N TYR A 895 -17.32 13.68 36.08
CA TYR A 895 -18.09 12.58 35.54
C TYR A 895 -17.15 11.65 34.74
N GLY A 896 -16.28 10.92 35.42
CA GLY A 896 -15.46 9.88 34.79
C GLY A 896 -16.31 8.69 34.33
N VAL A 897 -15.73 7.75 33.58
CA VAL A 897 -16.40 6.47 33.30
C VAL A 897 -16.46 5.68 34.61
N GLY A 898 -17.64 5.51 35.22
CA GLY A 898 -17.80 4.82 36.50
C GLY A 898 -17.29 5.58 37.73
N ARG A 899 -17.23 6.91 37.66
CA ARG A 899 -16.60 7.74 38.69
C ARG A 899 -17.26 9.13 38.76
N ARG A 900 -17.45 9.65 39.98
CA ARG A 900 -18.13 10.93 40.23
C ARG A 900 -17.30 11.90 41.06
#